data_AF-A0A0B2UZN2-F1
#
_entry.id   AF-A0A0B2UZN2-F1
#
_cell.length_a   1.000
_cell.length_b   1.000
_cell.length_c   1.000
_cell.angle_alpha   90.00
_cell.angle_beta   90.00
_cell.angle_gamma   90.00
#
_symmetry.space_group_name_H-M   'P 1'
#
loop_
_entity.id
_entity.type
_entity.pdbx_description
1 polymer ?
#
loop_
_entity_poly.entity_id
_entity_poly.type
_entity_poly.pdbx_seq_one_letter_code
_entity_poly.pdbx_strand_id
1 'polypeptide(L)'
;MASALNLRHLLCGAPRWRTLPALYNSSRGSHIWYPDAEFERQFKKAGTLGTLSFSQATTDYDKQLGLDKFEKLMESQPVQSDDYSGRHREKSIENMILNFGPQHPAAHGVLRLVLKLEGEKAGTLGTLSFSQATTDYDKQLGLDKFEKLMESQPVQSDDYSGRHREKSIENMILNFGPQHPAAHGVLRLVLKLEGEVIIKATPHIGLLHRGTEKLIEYKTYTQALPYFDRLDYVSMMCNESAFALATEKLLGINVPPRAKYIRKSEKRLVVRVIIKATPHIGLLHRGTEKLIEYKTYTQALPYFDRLDYVSMMCNESAFALATEKLLGINVPPRAKYIRTLMYELTRLQNHIMGITTHALDVGAMTPLFWMFEEREKLFEFTERASGARMHANYVRPGGVAWDLPLGWMDDVYDWCVKFPERIDELDDMLTENRIWKARTIDVGIVSAGDALNWGFTGVMVRGSGIKWDIRKAQPYDAYGELEFDVPVGQKGDCYDRYLCRMEEMRQSLHLVLQCLNNMPAGDVKVDDHKIVPPKRAEMKVSSLYGFLYDGALMYELTRLQNHIMGITTHALDVGAMTPLFWMFEEREKLFEFTERASGARMHANYVRPGGVAWDLPLGWMDDVYDWCVKFPERIDELDDMLTENRIWKARTIDVGIVSAGDALNWGFTGVMVRGSGIKWDIRKAQPYDAYGELEFDVPVGQKGDCYDRYLCRMEEMRQSLHLVLQCLNNMPAGDVKVDDHKIVPPKRAEMKSSMEALIHHFIFFTDGFQVPPGATYVPIEAPKGEFGVYLVADGTSKPYRCFIRAPGFVHLSKMHEICYMSLIADLVAVIGTLDLVFGEVDR
;
A
#
# COMPACT_ATOMS: atom_id res chain seq x y z
N MET A 1 -37.81 -56.73 -28.57
CA MET A 1 -38.37 -56.42 -27.24
C MET A 1 -37.59 -57.23 -26.20
N ALA A 2 -37.43 -56.78 -24.95
CA ALA A 2 -36.62 -55.62 -24.56
C ALA A 2 -36.11 -55.82 -23.11
N SER A 3 -34.99 -55.19 -22.75
CA SER A 3 -34.45 -55.02 -21.39
C SER A 3 -33.84 -56.23 -20.63
N ALA A 4 -32.99 -55.86 -19.65
CA ALA A 4 -32.57 -56.59 -18.44
C ALA A 4 -31.49 -57.71 -18.52
N LEU A 5 -30.41 -57.45 -17.76
CA LEU A 5 -29.67 -58.35 -16.87
C LEU A 5 -28.74 -59.47 -17.42
N ASN A 6 -27.44 -59.12 -17.37
CA ASN A 6 -26.39 -59.77 -16.57
C ASN A 6 -25.53 -60.96 -17.08
N LEU A 7 -24.29 -60.92 -16.56
CA LEU A 7 -23.34 -62.01 -16.27
C LEU A 7 -22.54 -62.70 -17.40
N ARG A 8 -21.22 -62.51 -17.31
CA ARG A 8 -20.13 -63.52 -17.37
C ARG A 8 -20.41 -64.81 -18.17
N HIS A 9 -19.79 -64.95 -19.35
CA HIS A 9 -18.66 -65.90 -19.57
C HIS A 9 -18.11 -65.84 -21.00
N LEU A 10 -16.81 -66.18 -21.16
CA LEU A 10 -16.11 -66.45 -22.44
C LEU A 10 -15.97 -65.17 -23.32
N LEU A 11 -15.00 -65.00 -24.24
CA LEU A 11 -14.00 -65.83 -24.94
C LEU A 11 -12.66 -65.02 -24.98
N CYS A 12 -11.43 -65.52 -25.12
CA CYS A 12 -10.78 -66.84 -25.30
C CYS A 12 -9.46 -66.82 -24.47
N GLY A 13 -8.67 -67.89 -24.28
CA GLY A 13 -8.70 -69.27 -24.77
C GLY A 13 -7.63 -70.11 -24.02
N ALA A 14 -7.57 -71.43 -24.25
CA ALA A 14 -6.80 -72.38 -23.42
C ALA A 14 -5.55 -72.96 -24.16
N PRO A 15 -4.93 -74.09 -23.75
CA PRO A 15 -3.87 -74.13 -22.71
C PRO A 15 -2.61 -74.95 -23.13
N ARG A 16 -1.57 -75.06 -22.26
CA ARG A 16 -0.90 -76.35 -21.91
C ARG A 16 0.21 -76.30 -20.83
N TRP A 17 -0.14 -76.80 -19.64
CA TRP A 17 0.58 -77.84 -18.87
C TRP A 17 2.08 -77.70 -18.49
N ARG A 18 2.29 -77.24 -17.24
CA ARG A 18 3.13 -77.84 -16.17
C ARG A 18 4.50 -78.48 -16.49
N THR A 19 5.54 -77.87 -15.93
CA THR A 19 6.40 -78.53 -14.91
C THR A 19 6.50 -77.65 -13.65
N LEU A 20 7.00 -78.21 -12.54
CA LEU A 20 7.18 -77.62 -11.21
C LEU A 20 8.57 -78.06 -10.68
N PRO A 21 9.13 -77.47 -9.59
CA PRO A 21 8.81 -76.19 -8.92
C PRO A 21 10.06 -75.28 -8.73
N ALA A 22 9.85 -74.05 -8.25
CA ALA A 22 10.91 -73.27 -7.58
C ALA A 22 10.35 -72.43 -6.42
N LEU A 23 10.78 -72.78 -5.20
CA LEU A 23 10.72 -72.06 -3.92
C LEU A 23 9.44 -71.29 -3.52
N TYR A 24 8.77 -71.90 -2.55
CA TYR A 24 7.61 -71.42 -1.79
C TYR A 24 8.03 -70.46 -0.65
N ASN A 25 7.22 -69.42 -0.40
CA ASN A 25 6.66 -69.00 0.91
C ASN A 25 6.28 -67.50 0.83
N SER A 26 5.04 -67.03 0.98
CA SER A 26 4.04 -67.20 2.07
C SER A 26 4.49 -66.57 3.40
N SER A 27 3.71 -65.71 4.07
CA SER A 27 2.35 -65.22 3.77
C SER A 27 2.00 -63.98 4.62
N ARG A 28 0.93 -63.26 4.26
CA ARG A 28 0.34 -62.21 5.12
C ARG A 28 -0.10 -62.77 6.48
N GLY A 29 0.08 -61.99 7.54
CA GLY A 29 -0.49 -62.22 8.87
C GLY A 29 -0.26 -61.01 9.77
N SER A 30 -1.32 -60.31 10.16
CA SER A 30 -1.25 -59.11 11.01
C SER A 30 -1.01 -59.47 12.48
N HIS A 31 -0.08 -58.78 13.15
CA HIS A 31 -0.15 -58.63 14.61
C HIS A 31 0.39 -57.28 15.10
N ILE A 32 -0.16 -56.87 16.24
CA ILE A 32 0.16 -55.66 17.01
C ILE A 32 1.61 -55.73 17.49
N TRP A 33 2.37 -54.62 17.39
CA TRP A 33 3.72 -54.53 17.92
C TRP A 33 3.72 -53.76 19.25
N TYR A 34 4.20 -54.41 20.32
CA TYR A 34 4.65 -53.73 21.54
C TYR A 34 6.10 -53.25 21.34
N PRO A 35 6.55 -52.17 21.99
CA PRO A 35 7.94 -51.72 21.89
C PRO A 35 8.91 -52.74 22.49
N ASP A 36 10.01 -53.02 21.80
CA ASP A 36 11.07 -53.90 22.31
C ASP A 36 11.75 -53.31 23.55
N ALA A 37 12.17 -54.18 24.48
CA ALA A 37 12.74 -53.80 25.78
C ALA A 37 14.08 -53.03 25.68
N GLU A 38 14.72 -53.02 24.51
CA GLU A 38 15.90 -52.19 24.22
C GLU A 38 15.53 -50.73 23.97
N PHE A 39 14.35 -50.47 23.38
CA PHE A 39 13.85 -49.12 23.11
C PHE A 39 13.54 -48.36 24.41
N GLU A 40 12.91 -49.03 25.38
CA GLU A 40 12.74 -48.48 26.74
C GLU A 40 14.08 -48.14 27.42
N ARG A 41 15.12 -48.97 27.22
CA ARG A 41 16.46 -48.75 27.80
C ARG A 41 17.20 -47.59 27.16
N GLN A 42 16.96 -47.31 25.88
CA GLN A 42 17.50 -46.13 25.19
C GLN A 42 16.72 -44.86 25.59
N PHE A 43 15.38 -44.91 25.63
CA PHE A 43 14.55 -43.78 26.04
C PHE A 43 14.85 -43.32 27.48
N LYS A 44 15.08 -44.26 28.41
CA LYS A 44 15.49 -43.97 29.80
C LYS A 44 16.93 -43.43 29.96
N LYS A 45 17.69 -43.26 28.87
CA LYS A 45 19.01 -42.60 28.86
C LYS A 45 19.03 -41.24 28.14
N ALA A 46 17.97 -40.87 27.42
CA ALA A 46 17.91 -39.63 26.64
C ALA A 46 17.56 -38.39 27.50
N GLY A 47 18.31 -38.16 28.58
CA GLY A 47 18.21 -36.96 29.41
C GLY A 47 19.24 -35.91 29.00
N THR A 48 18.76 -34.76 28.52
CA THR A 48 19.52 -33.54 28.14
C THR A 48 20.61 -33.66 27.07
N LEU A 49 20.46 -32.86 26.00
CA LEU A 49 21.51 -32.30 25.12
C LEU A 49 22.62 -33.25 24.62
N GLY A 50 22.50 -33.69 23.36
CA GLY A 50 23.58 -34.38 22.64
C GLY A 50 23.58 -34.09 21.14
N THR A 51 24.67 -33.51 20.64
CA THR A 51 25.11 -33.64 19.24
C THR A 51 25.76 -35.02 19.04
N LEU A 52 25.91 -35.47 17.78
CA LEU A 52 27.16 -36.09 17.30
C LEU A 52 27.18 -36.41 15.78
N SER A 53 28.37 -36.21 15.23
CA SER A 53 28.95 -36.65 13.95
C SER A 53 28.28 -37.74 13.09
N PHE A 54 28.35 -37.54 11.76
CA PHE A 54 28.45 -38.63 10.77
C PHE A 54 29.93 -38.97 10.49
N SER A 55 30.20 -40.23 10.11
CA SER A 55 31.53 -40.76 9.76
C SER A 55 31.82 -40.67 8.26
N GLN A 56 33.08 -40.39 7.88
CA GLN A 56 33.53 -40.35 6.49
C GLN A 56 33.83 -41.74 5.88
N ALA A 57 33.43 -41.93 4.62
CA ALA A 57 34.26 -42.49 3.55
C ALA A 57 33.57 -42.25 2.20
N THR A 58 34.10 -41.35 1.36
CA THR A 58 33.61 -41.12 -0.03
C THR A 58 34.18 -42.16 -0.99
N THR A 59 33.53 -42.33 -2.14
CA THR A 59 33.79 -43.42 -3.08
C THR A 59 34.69 -43.00 -4.24
N ASP A 60 35.32 -43.95 -4.93
CA ASP A 60 36.22 -43.65 -6.05
C ASP A 60 35.53 -43.01 -7.28
N TYR A 61 34.20 -42.99 -7.31
CA TYR A 61 33.41 -42.24 -8.30
C TYR A 61 33.55 -40.72 -8.07
N ASP A 62 33.55 -40.28 -6.81
CA ASP A 62 33.62 -38.87 -6.41
C ASP A 62 34.97 -38.24 -6.81
N LYS A 63 36.04 -39.06 -6.79
CA LYS A 63 37.39 -38.70 -7.24
C LYS A 63 37.48 -38.47 -8.75
N GLN A 64 36.68 -39.19 -9.55
CA GLN A 64 36.63 -38.99 -11.00
C GLN A 64 35.89 -37.70 -11.39
N LEU A 65 34.96 -37.24 -10.55
CA LEU A 65 34.32 -35.92 -10.67
C LEU A 65 35.26 -34.76 -10.30
N GLY A 66 36.45 -35.04 -9.74
CA GLY A 66 37.47 -34.03 -9.46
C GLY A 66 37.23 -33.17 -8.23
N LEU A 67 36.33 -33.59 -7.33
CA LEU A 67 35.96 -32.87 -6.11
C LEU A 67 37.17 -32.62 -5.18
N ASP A 68 38.16 -33.53 -5.16
CA ASP A 68 39.49 -33.38 -4.54
C ASP A 68 40.25 -32.10 -4.92
N LYS A 69 39.91 -31.45 -6.06
CA LYS A 69 40.47 -30.14 -6.47
C LYS A 69 39.59 -28.97 -6.04
N PHE A 70 38.29 -29.19 -5.85
CA PHE A 70 37.34 -28.15 -5.45
C PHE A 70 37.49 -27.84 -3.95
N GLU A 71 37.61 -28.86 -3.09
CA GLU A 71 37.93 -28.67 -1.67
C GLU A 71 39.25 -27.89 -1.50
N LYS A 72 40.30 -28.26 -2.26
CA LYS A 72 41.61 -27.56 -2.25
C LYS A 72 41.59 -26.14 -2.83
N LEU A 73 40.53 -25.74 -3.53
CA LEU A 73 40.31 -24.35 -3.94
C LEU A 73 39.53 -23.58 -2.88
N MET A 74 38.55 -24.21 -2.23
CA MET A 74 37.78 -23.64 -1.12
C MET A 74 38.66 -23.40 0.13
N GLU A 75 39.74 -24.18 0.30
CA GLU A 75 40.77 -23.95 1.34
C GLU A 75 41.75 -22.81 1.02
N SER A 76 41.67 -22.16 -0.16
CA SER A 76 42.61 -21.11 -0.59
C SER A 76 41.98 -19.71 -0.60
N GLN A 77 42.47 -18.83 0.27
CA GLN A 77 42.05 -17.41 0.30
C GLN A 77 42.81 -16.58 -0.76
N PRO A 78 42.18 -15.54 -1.35
CA PRO A 78 42.85 -14.63 -2.28
C PRO A 78 43.80 -13.67 -1.55
N VAL A 79 44.99 -13.48 -2.12
CA VAL A 79 45.97 -12.49 -1.63
C VAL A 79 45.53 -11.09 -2.07
N GLN A 80 45.40 -10.15 -1.13
CA GLN A 80 45.35 -8.73 -1.47
C GLN A 80 46.72 -8.26 -1.96
N SER A 81 46.76 -7.68 -3.16
CA SER A 81 47.89 -6.90 -3.66
C SER A 81 47.49 -5.45 -3.87
N ASP A 82 47.93 -4.58 -2.97
CA ASP A 82 48.15 -3.15 -3.21
C ASP A 82 49.24 -2.70 -2.22
N ASP A 83 50.52 -2.84 -2.59
CA ASP A 83 51.29 -1.66 -3.00
C ASP A 83 50.74 -0.88 -4.22
N TYR A 84 49.75 -0.03 -3.91
CA TYR A 84 49.80 1.41 -4.21
C TYR A 84 50.16 1.86 -5.65
N SER A 85 49.16 1.95 -6.53
CA SER A 85 49.21 2.89 -7.68
C SER A 85 47.82 3.41 -8.11
N GLY A 86 47.23 4.29 -7.29
CA GLY A 86 45.83 4.71 -7.44
C GLY A 86 45.50 5.56 -8.70
N ARG A 87 44.29 5.34 -9.25
CA ARG A 87 43.61 6.21 -10.24
C ARG A 87 42.08 6.14 -10.07
N HIS A 88 41.45 7.27 -9.72
CA HIS A 88 39.99 7.43 -9.67
C HIS A 88 39.41 7.97 -10.99
N ARG A 89 38.11 7.73 -11.23
CA ARG A 89 37.25 8.45 -12.19
C ARG A 89 35.80 8.50 -11.71
N GLU A 90 35.16 9.65 -11.89
CA GLU A 90 33.75 9.95 -11.55
C GLU A 90 33.07 10.67 -12.73
N LYS A 91 31.73 10.82 -12.74
CA LYS A 91 30.98 11.61 -13.74
C LYS A 91 29.59 12.07 -13.26
N SER A 92 28.99 13.03 -13.98
CA SER A 92 27.84 13.89 -13.60
C SER A 92 26.52 13.62 -14.38
N ILE A 93 25.46 14.38 -14.06
CA ILE A 93 24.02 14.10 -14.36
C ILE A 93 23.34 15.26 -15.17
N GLU A 94 22.17 15.02 -15.80
CA GLU A 94 21.32 15.99 -16.55
C GLU A 94 19.81 15.95 -16.14
N ASN A 95 18.95 16.76 -16.80
CA ASN A 95 17.70 17.35 -16.27
C ASN A 95 16.38 16.52 -16.38
N MET A 96 15.31 17.01 -15.74
CA MET A 96 14.16 16.20 -15.26
C MET A 96 12.82 16.39 -16.03
N ILE A 97 11.93 15.38 -15.97
CA ILE A 97 10.56 15.40 -16.50
C ILE A 97 9.58 15.14 -15.34
N LEU A 98 8.61 16.05 -15.13
CA LEU A 98 7.73 16.01 -13.96
C LEU A 98 6.29 15.61 -14.30
N ASN A 99 5.92 14.43 -13.83
CA ASN A 99 4.61 13.82 -13.98
C ASN A 99 3.83 13.99 -12.65
N PHE A 100 3.14 15.12 -12.51
CA PHE A 100 2.30 15.53 -11.36
C PHE A 100 1.06 14.65 -11.05
N GLY A 101 0.05 15.12 -10.29
CA GLY A 101 -1.11 14.32 -9.80
C GLY A 101 -2.52 14.94 -9.72
N PRO A 102 -3.54 14.23 -9.20
CA PRO A 102 -4.83 14.82 -8.82
C PRO A 102 -5.25 14.48 -7.37
N GLN A 103 -4.66 13.44 -6.75
CA GLN A 103 -4.35 13.52 -5.32
C GLN A 103 -3.19 14.50 -5.07
N HIS A 104 -2.48 14.94 -6.11
CA HIS A 104 -1.75 16.20 -6.03
C HIS A 104 -2.81 17.32 -6.06
N PRO A 105 -2.92 18.16 -5.01
CA PRO A 105 -4.13 18.94 -4.73
C PRO A 105 -4.68 19.80 -5.89
N ALA A 106 -3.79 20.46 -6.63
CA ALA A 106 -4.11 21.45 -7.66
C ALA A 106 -4.77 20.92 -8.97
N ALA A 107 -5.21 19.66 -9.04
CA ALA A 107 -6.12 19.16 -10.11
C ALA A 107 -7.44 18.62 -9.55
N HIS A 108 -7.67 18.82 -8.25
CA HIS A 108 -8.94 18.58 -7.55
C HIS A 108 -9.56 17.19 -7.83
N GLY A 109 -8.72 16.15 -7.97
CA GLY A 109 -9.14 14.77 -8.19
C GLY A 109 -9.43 14.33 -9.64
N VAL A 110 -9.23 15.16 -10.69
CA VAL A 110 -9.82 14.88 -12.02
C VAL A 110 -8.91 14.92 -13.26
N LEU A 111 -7.96 15.87 -13.37
CA LEU A 111 -7.23 16.12 -14.64
C LEU A 111 -5.92 15.32 -14.75
N ARG A 112 -5.40 15.14 -15.99
CA ARG A 112 -4.04 14.61 -16.28
C ARG A 112 -3.23 15.53 -17.19
N LEU A 113 -2.13 16.07 -16.67
CA LEU A 113 -1.24 17.08 -17.27
C LEU A 113 0.26 16.79 -16.97
N VAL A 114 1.17 16.97 -17.94
CA VAL A 114 2.60 16.58 -17.87
C VAL A 114 3.52 17.80 -18.05
N LEU A 115 4.65 17.89 -17.31
CA LEU A 115 5.58 19.05 -17.30
C LEU A 115 7.09 18.64 -17.33
N LYS A 116 8.01 19.62 -17.38
CA LYS A 116 9.48 19.45 -17.57
C LYS A 116 10.27 20.58 -16.88
N LEU A 117 11.28 20.29 -16.04
CA LEU A 117 11.95 21.26 -15.12
C LEU A 117 13.40 20.85 -14.73
N GLU A 118 14.11 21.72 -13.98
CA GLU A 118 15.56 21.64 -13.56
C GLU A 118 15.72 22.12 -12.07
N GLY A 119 16.80 21.81 -11.31
CA GLY A 119 16.92 22.20 -9.86
C GLY A 119 18.25 21.91 -9.09
N GLU A 120 18.32 22.28 -7.78
CA GLU A 120 19.46 22.17 -6.80
C GLU A 120 19.02 21.92 -5.31
N LYS A 121 19.94 21.80 -4.31
CA LYS A 121 19.81 21.05 -3.00
C LYS A 121 19.82 21.80 -1.61
N ALA A 122 19.37 21.08 -0.53
CA ALA A 122 19.93 20.89 0.85
C ALA A 122 19.47 21.66 2.16
N GLY A 123 19.40 20.96 3.35
CA GLY A 123 19.86 21.50 4.68
C GLY A 123 19.21 21.22 6.11
N THR A 124 19.57 20.12 6.82
CA THR A 124 20.02 19.95 8.28
C THR A 124 19.20 20.25 9.61
N LEU A 125 19.49 19.47 10.71
CA LEU A 125 19.35 19.62 12.23
C LEU A 125 18.57 18.46 12.97
N GLY A 126 18.56 18.18 14.32
CA GLY A 126 19.03 18.80 15.61
C GLY A 126 19.17 17.80 16.84
N THR A 127 19.11 18.20 18.15
CA THR A 127 19.54 17.37 19.35
C THR A 127 18.81 17.56 20.74
N LEU A 128 19.20 16.78 21.81
CA LEU A 128 18.92 16.80 23.30
C LEU A 128 17.98 15.68 23.87
N SER A 129 17.94 15.20 25.15
CA SER A 129 18.69 15.35 26.46
C SER A 129 18.38 14.19 27.51
N PHE A 130 18.75 14.28 28.82
CA PHE A 130 18.72 13.21 29.88
C PHE A 130 18.10 13.60 31.26
N SER A 131 17.71 12.62 32.11
CA SER A 131 17.64 12.72 33.61
C SER A 131 17.63 11.36 34.35
N GLN A 132 18.18 11.26 35.57
CA GLN A 132 18.26 10.03 36.40
C GLN A 132 17.74 10.20 37.84
N ALA A 133 17.16 9.14 38.43
CA ALA A 133 17.16 8.83 39.88
C ALA A 133 16.62 7.39 40.12
N THR A 134 17.22 6.61 41.04
CA THR A 134 16.67 5.32 41.51
C THR A 134 16.43 5.33 43.02
N THR A 135 15.62 4.39 43.51
CA THR A 135 15.06 4.37 44.88
C THR A 135 15.59 3.22 45.73
N ASP A 136 15.33 3.26 47.04
CA ASP A 136 15.93 2.37 48.06
C ASP A 136 15.68 0.85 47.90
N TYR A 137 14.93 0.42 46.89
CA TYR A 137 14.73 -1.00 46.57
C TYR A 137 16.04 -1.67 46.10
N ASP A 138 16.87 -0.95 45.35
CA ASP A 138 18.13 -1.46 44.80
C ASP A 138 19.15 -1.84 45.91
N LYS A 139 19.05 -1.19 47.08
CA LYS A 139 19.94 -1.41 48.23
C LYS A 139 19.75 -2.80 48.86
N GLN A 140 18.61 -3.46 48.63
CA GLN A 140 18.37 -4.82 49.16
C GLN A 140 18.94 -5.93 48.26
N LEU A 141 19.42 -5.60 47.04
CA LEU A 141 20.00 -6.56 46.09
C LEU A 141 21.50 -6.82 46.29
N GLY A 142 22.16 -6.15 47.26
CA GLY A 142 23.53 -6.46 47.68
C GLY A 142 24.64 -5.77 46.88
N LEU A 143 24.33 -4.65 46.22
CA LEU A 143 25.29 -3.85 45.43
C LEU A 143 26.46 -3.27 46.25
N ASP A 144 26.33 -3.13 47.57
CA ASP A 144 27.38 -2.75 48.52
C ASP A 144 28.70 -3.55 48.37
N LYS A 145 28.63 -4.78 47.85
CA LYS A 145 29.82 -5.61 47.58
C LYS A 145 30.54 -5.24 46.28
N PHE A 146 29.83 -4.64 45.33
CA PHE A 146 30.40 -4.17 44.06
C PHE A 146 31.10 -2.83 44.24
N GLU A 147 30.51 -1.88 44.98
CA GLU A 147 31.17 -0.60 45.29
C GLU A 147 32.49 -0.83 46.05
N LYS A 148 32.51 -1.73 47.04
CA LYS A 148 33.72 -2.09 47.80
C LYS A 148 34.79 -2.84 46.99
N LEU A 149 34.47 -3.32 45.79
CA LEU A 149 35.47 -3.79 44.83
C LEU A 149 36.03 -2.63 43.99
N MET A 150 35.17 -1.69 43.58
CA MET A 150 35.55 -0.48 42.82
C MET A 150 36.43 0.49 43.63
N GLU A 151 36.29 0.55 44.95
CA GLU A 151 37.13 1.41 45.82
C GLU A 151 38.54 0.86 46.08
N SER A 152 38.87 -0.36 45.63
CA SER A 152 40.17 -0.97 45.90
C SER A 152 41.30 -0.41 45.01
N GLN A 153 42.24 0.33 45.63
CA GLN A 153 43.44 0.81 44.94
C GLN A 153 44.35 -0.37 44.54
N PRO A 154 45.03 -0.31 43.37
CA PRO A 154 45.91 -1.39 42.92
C PRO A 154 47.15 -1.50 43.81
N VAL A 155 47.36 -2.66 44.41
CA VAL A 155 48.60 -2.98 45.13
C VAL A 155 49.71 -3.21 44.13
N GLN A 156 50.75 -2.38 44.18
CA GLN A 156 51.97 -2.56 43.39
C GLN A 156 52.83 -3.69 43.97
N SER A 157 53.25 -4.64 43.12
CA SER A 157 54.15 -5.74 43.50
C SER A 157 55.11 -6.07 42.36
N ASP A 158 56.19 -5.29 42.26
CA ASP A 158 57.33 -5.60 41.41
C ASP A 158 58.26 -6.59 42.13
N ASP A 159 58.20 -7.88 41.75
CA ASP A 159 59.11 -8.92 42.26
C ASP A 159 60.14 -9.30 41.19
N TYR A 160 61.43 -9.23 41.55
CA TYR A 160 62.55 -9.13 40.61
C TYR A 160 62.96 -10.49 39.99
N SER A 161 62.10 -11.08 39.17
CA SER A 161 62.44 -12.28 38.37
C SER A 161 61.93 -12.20 36.93
N GLY A 162 62.87 -12.26 35.97
CA GLY A 162 62.62 -12.03 34.54
C GLY A 162 61.86 -13.15 33.83
N ARG A 163 60.59 -13.34 34.17
CA ARG A 163 59.64 -14.17 33.43
C ARG A 163 58.33 -13.42 33.26
N HIS A 164 58.15 -12.79 32.10
CA HIS A 164 56.84 -12.30 31.68
C HIS A 164 55.88 -13.48 31.54
N ARG A 165 55.10 -13.74 32.59
CA ARG A 165 53.79 -14.36 32.45
C ARG A 165 52.83 -13.26 32.03
N GLU A 166 52.61 -13.14 30.73
CA GLU A 166 51.42 -12.47 30.22
C GLU A 166 50.21 -13.11 30.91
N LYS A 167 49.44 -12.31 31.65
CA LYS A 167 48.16 -12.79 32.18
C LYS A 167 47.24 -12.93 30.98
N SER A 168 46.82 -14.16 30.68
CA SER A 168 45.76 -14.41 29.71
C SER A 168 44.55 -13.56 30.07
N ILE A 169 44.12 -12.70 29.15
CA ILE A 169 42.97 -11.81 29.35
C ILE A 169 41.74 -12.71 29.58
N GLU A 170 41.00 -12.47 30.66
CA GLU A 170 39.75 -13.19 30.90
C GLU A 170 38.63 -12.55 30.06
N ASN A 171 38.25 -13.23 28.98
CA ASN A 171 37.27 -12.72 28.02
C ASN A 171 35.94 -12.36 28.72
N MET A 172 35.54 -11.10 28.64
CA MET A 172 34.32 -10.59 29.26
C MET A 172 33.10 -11.25 28.60
N ILE A 173 32.14 -11.70 29.41
CA ILE A 173 30.87 -12.24 28.93
C ILE A 173 29.78 -11.17 29.07
N LEU A 174 29.42 -10.53 27.97
CA LEU A 174 28.32 -9.56 27.92
C LEU A 174 27.02 -10.26 27.53
N ASN A 175 25.96 -10.05 28.32
CA ASN A 175 24.63 -10.58 28.03
C ASN A 175 23.71 -9.44 27.54
N PHE A 176 23.60 -9.29 26.23
CA PHE A 176 22.65 -8.39 25.58
C PHE A 176 21.23 -8.85 25.93
N GLY A 177 20.49 -8.00 26.65
CA GLY A 177 19.19 -8.35 27.22
C GLY A 177 18.05 -8.37 26.19
N PRO A 178 16.99 -9.18 26.40
CA PRO A 178 15.82 -9.26 25.50
C PRO A 178 14.98 -7.98 25.33
N GLN A 179 15.41 -6.87 25.93
CA GLN A 179 14.69 -5.60 26.02
C GLN A 179 15.56 -4.43 25.53
N HIS A 180 16.70 -4.71 24.89
CA HIS A 180 17.60 -3.68 24.34
C HIS A 180 17.01 -3.09 23.04
N PRO A 181 17.00 -1.76 22.84
CA PRO A 181 16.37 -1.13 21.66
C PRO A 181 16.84 -1.69 20.31
N ALA A 182 18.16 -1.79 20.10
CA ALA A 182 18.77 -2.35 18.89
C ALA A 182 18.56 -3.86 18.68
N ALA A 183 17.75 -4.52 19.52
CA ALA A 183 17.31 -5.91 19.29
C ALA A 183 16.03 -6.00 18.43
N HIS A 184 15.37 -4.88 18.10
CA HIS A 184 14.14 -4.77 17.27
C HIS A 184 13.05 -5.81 17.60
N GLY A 185 12.94 -6.15 18.88
CA GLY A 185 12.16 -7.28 19.36
C GLY A 185 12.81 -7.91 20.59
N VAL A 186 12.73 -9.24 20.68
CA VAL A 186 13.04 -10.00 21.89
C VAL A 186 14.16 -11.00 21.60
N LEU A 187 15.39 -10.48 21.42
CA LEU A 187 16.60 -11.29 21.20
C LEU A 187 17.56 -11.19 22.38
N ARG A 188 18.10 -12.34 22.81
CA ARG A 188 19.19 -12.42 23.79
C ARG A 188 20.48 -12.83 23.10
N LEU A 189 21.50 -11.98 23.11
CA LEU A 189 22.85 -12.32 22.63
C LEU A 189 23.78 -12.47 23.81
N VAL A 190 24.41 -13.64 23.95
CA VAL A 190 25.57 -13.80 24.83
C VAL A 190 26.81 -13.60 23.97
N LEU A 191 27.57 -12.55 24.26
CA LEU A 191 28.83 -12.23 23.59
C LEU A 191 30.00 -12.62 24.50
N LYS A 192 31.07 -13.17 23.92
CA LYS A 192 32.40 -13.20 24.54
C LYS A 192 33.29 -12.17 23.86
N LEU A 193 33.89 -11.32 24.67
CA LEU A 193 34.60 -10.12 24.24
C LEU A 193 36.05 -10.14 24.73
N GLU A 194 36.95 -9.60 23.92
CA GLU A 194 38.30 -9.23 24.34
C GLU A 194 38.44 -7.72 24.13
N GLY A 195 38.40 -6.97 25.24
CA GLY A 195 38.13 -5.53 25.20
C GLY A 195 36.78 -5.24 24.54
N GLU A 196 36.81 -4.52 23.41
CA GLU A 196 35.64 -4.15 22.61
C GLU A 196 35.37 -5.11 21.43
N VAL A 197 36.22 -6.11 21.21
CA VAL A 197 36.19 -7.00 20.04
C VAL A 197 35.40 -8.28 20.34
N ILE A 198 34.52 -8.69 19.43
CA ILE A 198 33.71 -9.91 19.55
C ILE A 198 34.50 -11.13 19.07
N ILE A 199 34.82 -12.03 20.02
CA ILE A 199 35.38 -13.36 19.73
C ILE A 199 34.27 -14.36 19.40
N LYS A 200 33.11 -14.23 20.06
CA LYS A 200 31.99 -15.18 19.92
C LYS A 200 30.65 -14.53 20.25
N ALA A 201 29.75 -14.45 19.28
CA ALA A 201 28.34 -14.17 19.51
C ALA A 201 27.54 -15.49 19.52
N THR A 202 26.69 -15.69 20.53
CA THR A 202 25.71 -16.79 20.56
C THR A 202 24.30 -16.23 20.76
N PRO A 203 23.44 -16.26 19.72
CA PRO A 203 22.03 -15.88 19.84
C PRO A 203 21.22 -16.97 20.55
N HIS A 204 20.44 -16.55 21.54
CA HIS A 204 19.39 -17.36 22.16
C HIS A 204 18.03 -16.89 21.62
N ILE A 205 17.42 -17.76 20.83
CA ILE A 205 16.13 -17.59 20.15
C ILE A 205 15.03 -18.42 20.83
N GLY A 206 13.79 -18.32 20.34
CA GLY A 206 12.63 -19.04 20.86
C GLY A 206 11.84 -18.31 21.96
N LEU A 207 12.14 -17.03 22.22
CA LEU A 207 11.43 -16.20 23.20
C LEU A 207 10.04 -15.77 22.71
N LEU A 208 9.82 -15.79 21.39
CA LEU A 208 8.54 -15.56 20.70
C LEU A 208 7.95 -16.88 20.15
N HIS A 209 8.40 -18.04 20.62
CA HIS A 209 7.94 -19.33 20.10
C HIS A 209 6.50 -19.62 20.48
N ARG A 210 5.67 -19.88 19.46
CA ARG A 210 4.22 -20.07 19.58
C ARG A 210 3.74 -21.43 19.05
N GLY A 211 4.66 -22.32 18.64
CA GLY A 211 4.35 -23.62 18.07
C GLY A 211 3.49 -23.52 16.80
N THR A 212 3.81 -22.55 15.93
CA THR A 212 2.92 -22.11 14.85
C THR A 212 2.62 -23.22 13.84
N GLU A 213 3.63 -24.00 13.44
CA GLU A 213 3.47 -25.16 12.55
C GLU A 213 2.49 -26.20 13.14
N LYS A 214 2.58 -26.48 14.44
CA LYS A 214 1.71 -27.43 15.14
C LYS A 214 0.28 -26.91 15.28
N LEU A 215 0.07 -25.60 15.36
CA LEU A 215 -1.27 -25.00 15.35
C LEU A 215 -1.92 -25.02 13.96
N ILE A 216 -1.13 -25.13 12.89
CA ILE A 216 -1.61 -25.27 11.51
C ILE A 216 -2.14 -26.70 11.26
N GLU A 217 -1.46 -27.74 11.74
CA GLU A 217 -1.87 -29.16 11.63
C GLU A 217 -3.31 -29.43 12.11
N TYR A 218 -3.76 -28.74 13.16
CA TYR A 218 -5.11 -28.94 13.73
C TYR A 218 -6.23 -28.18 12.98
N LYS A 219 -5.91 -27.28 12.05
CA LYS A 219 -6.86 -26.39 11.38
C LYS A 219 -7.06 -26.72 9.90
N THR A 220 -8.12 -26.19 9.29
CA THR A 220 -8.29 -26.24 7.83
C THR A 220 -7.43 -25.19 7.13
N TYR A 221 -7.14 -25.37 5.84
CA TYR A 221 -6.29 -24.45 5.06
C TYR A 221 -6.74 -22.97 5.17
N THR A 222 -8.05 -22.71 5.15
CA THR A 222 -8.64 -21.37 5.29
C THR A 222 -8.46 -20.76 6.68
N GLN A 223 -8.42 -21.60 7.73
CA GLN A 223 -8.19 -21.19 9.12
C GLN A 223 -6.71 -21.12 9.51
N ALA A 224 -5.84 -21.73 8.70
CA ALA A 224 -4.38 -21.72 8.85
C ALA A 224 -3.74 -20.44 8.29
N LEU A 225 -4.29 -19.88 7.21
CA LEU A 225 -3.74 -18.72 6.50
C LEU A 225 -3.39 -17.51 7.41
N PRO A 226 -4.23 -17.10 8.41
CA PRO A 226 -3.91 -15.98 9.29
C PRO A 226 -2.75 -16.20 10.27
N TYR A 227 -2.11 -17.38 10.26
CA TYR A 227 -0.80 -17.54 10.91
C TYR A 227 0.31 -16.90 10.09
N PHE A 228 0.28 -16.99 8.76
CA PHE A 228 1.31 -16.47 7.85
C PHE A 228 1.46 -14.94 7.94
N ASP A 229 0.33 -14.23 8.06
CA ASP A 229 0.24 -12.80 8.43
C ASP A 229 1.06 -12.41 9.68
N ARG A 230 1.30 -13.36 10.60
CA ARG A 230 1.81 -13.13 11.96
C ARG A 230 3.20 -13.72 12.20
N LEU A 231 3.85 -14.19 11.14
CA LEU A 231 5.22 -14.70 11.15
C LEU A 231 6.16 -13.50 10.95
N ASP A 232 6.36 -13.09 9.70
CA ASP A 232 6.86 -11.75 9.41
C ASP A 232 5.70 -10.77 9.31
N TYR A 233 5.44 -10.05 10.41
CA TYR A 233 4.37 -9.06 10.51
C TYR A 233 4.64 -7.75 9.75
N VAL A 234 5.74 -7.67 8.99
CA VAL A 234 6.10 -6.53 8.14
C VAL A 234 5.80 -6.80 6.65
N SER A 235 5.80 -8.07 6.23
CA SER A 235 5.61 -8.48 4.83
C SER A 235 4.42 -9.45 4.63
N MET A 236 3.32 -9.21 5.35
CA MET A 236 2.14 -10.08 5.48
C MET A 236 1.70 -10.75 4.17
N MET A 237 1.42 -9.96 3.13
CA MET A 237 0.91 -10.40 1.82
C MET A 237 1.86 -11.40 1.12
N CYS A 238 3.17 -11.26 1.32
CA CYS A 238 4.15 -12.22 0.79
C CYS A 238 4.03 -13.58 1.51
N ASN A 239 3.89 -13.58 2.84
CA ASN A 239 3.72 -14.82 3.59
C ASN A 239 2.41 -15.55 3.21
N GLU A 240 1.32 -14.80 2.98
CA GLU A 240 0.07 -15.34 2.46
C GLU A 240 0.26 -16.00 1.09
N SER A 241 1.00 -15.38 0.18
CA SER A 241 1.14 -15.86 -1.20
C SER A 241 1.99 -17.11 -1.31
N ALA A 242 3.03 -17.28 -0.50
CA ALA A 242 3.79 -18.51 -0.43
C ALA A 242 2.90 -19.72 -0.06
N PHE A 243 1.96 -19.53 0.89
CA PHE A 243 1.00 -20.54 1.29
C PHE A 243 -0.10 -20.76 0.23
N ALA A 244 -0.65 -19.68 -0.33
CA ALA A 244 -1.64 -19.76 -1.42
C ALA A 244 -1.08 -20.53 -2.63
N LEU A 245 0.09 -20.14 -3.15
CA LEU A 245 0.75 -20.78 -4.28
C LEU A 245 1.13 -22.25 -3.98
N ALA A 246 1.47 -22.60 -2.74
CA ALA A 246 1.68 -24.00 -2.34
C ALA A 246 0.38 -24.82 -2.41
N THR A 247 -0.73 -24.30 -1.85
CA THR A 247 -2.03 -24.97 -1.95
C THR A 247 -2.57 -25.03 -3.39
N GLU A 248 -2.33 -24.02 -4.22
CA GLU A 248 -2.76 -23.97 -5.62
C GLU A 248 -1.99 -24.98 -6.49
N LYS A 249 -0.69 -25.18 -6.24
CA LYS A 249 0.10 -26.25 -6.89
C LYS A 249 -0.37 -27.66 -6.46
N LEU A 250 -0.79 -27.85 -5.22
CA LEU A 250 -1.40 -29.12 -4.77
C LEU A 250 -2.79 -29.38 -5.38
N LEU A 251 -3.56 -28.31 -5.64
CA LEU A 251 -4.88 -28.39 -6.27
C LEU A 251 -4.82 -28.46 -7.81
N GLY A 252 -3.72 -28.04 -8.43
CA GLY A 252 -3.54 -28.04 -9.88
C GLY A 252 -4.31 -26.93 -10.62
N ILE A 253 -4.57 -25.79 -9.95
CA ILE A 253 -5.49 -24.75 -10.43
C ILE A 253 -4.75 -23.58 -11.08
N ASN A 254 -5.23 -23.16 -12.25
CA ASN A 254 -4.87 -21.86 -12.81
C ASN A 254 -5.81 -20.78 -12.25
N VAL A 255 -5.29 -19.99 -11.32
CA VAL A 255 -5.94 -18.77 -10.79
C VAL A 255 -6.42 -17.88 -11.96
N PRO A 256 -7.67 -17.38 -11.96
CA PRO A 256 -8.26 -16.67 -13.08
C PRO A 256 -7.44 -15.43 -13.40
N PRO A 257 -7.50 -14.96 -14.66
CA PRO A 257 -6.55 -14.01 -15.15
C PRO A 257 -6.64 -12.66 -14.47
N ARG A 258 -7.64 -12.34 -13.61
CA ARG A 258 -7.67 -11.07 -12.84
C ARG A 258 -7.06 -11.14 -11.44
N ALA A 259 -7.16 -12.29 -10.77
CA ALA A 259 -6.82 -12.41 -9.35
C ALA A 259 -5.30 -12.25 -9.05
N LYS A 260 -4.51 -11.90 -10.07
CA LYS A 260 -3.09 -11.63 -10.01
C LYS A 260 -2.76 -10.10 -9.98
N TYR A 261 -3.15 -9.19 -10.92
CA TYR A 261 -2.97 -7.69 -10.83
C TYR A 261 -4.13 -7.04 -10.07
N ILE A 262 -5.18 -7.74 -9.60
CA ILE A 262 -6.13 -7.09 -8.68
C ILE A 262 -5.48 -6.55 -7.42
N ARG A 263 -4.26 -6.98 -7.19
CA ARG A 263 -3.43 -6.48 -6.13
C ARG A 263 -2.98 -5.01 -6.44
N LYS A 264 -3.21 -4.43 -7.65
CA LYS A 264 -2.41 -3.37 -8.35
C LYS A 264 -3.22 -2.33 -9.23
N SER A 265 -3.57 -1.13 -8.69
CA SER A 265 -3.17 0.23 -9.25
C SER A 265 -3.73 0.82 -10.62
N GLU A 266 -3.68 2.09 -11.12
CA GLU A 266 -3.27 3.49 -10.69
C GLU A 266 -3.37 4.67 -11.78
N LYS A 267 -3.28 5.99 -11.37
CA LYS A 267 -2.82 7.29 -12.07
C LYS A 267 -3.86 8.27 -12.74
N ARG A 268 -3.66 9.62 -12.88
CA ARG A 268 -3.10 10.84 -12.16
C ARG A 268 -3.60 12.14 -12.93
N LEU A 269 -3.19 13.46 -12.88
CA LEU A 269 -1.88 14.21 -13.08
C LEU A 269 -2.02 15.82 -13.14
N VAL A 270 -1.18 16.69 -12.51
CA VAL A 270 -1.37 18.18 -12.21
C VAL A 270 -0.63 19.23 -13.09
N VAL A 271 -0.90 20.55 -12.87
CA VAL A 271 -0.13 21.70 -13.42
C VAL A 271 0.43 22.71 -12.40
N ARG A 272 1.67 23.16 -12.62
CA ARG A 272 2.20 24.55 -12.76
C ARG A 272 3.73 24.47 -12.98
N VAL A 273 4.42 25.26 -13.81
CA VAL A 273 4.04 26.18 -14.91
C VAL A 273 4.53 25.58 -16.25
N ILE A 274 4.01 26.03 -17.39
CA ILE A 274 3.84 25.20 -18.58
C ILE A 274 4.52 25.77 -19.83
N ILE A 275 5.33 24.96 -20.53
CA ILE A 275 5.77 25.24 -21.92
C ILE A 275 4.75 24.68 -22.94
N LYS A 276 4.27 23.46 -22.72
CA LYS A 276 3.13 22.86 -23.43
C LYS A 276 2.45 21.83 -22.53
N ALA A 277 1.15 21.94 -22.31
CA ALA A 277 0.35 20.93 -21.60
C ALA A 277 -0.63 20.25 -22.56
N THR A 278 -0.70 18.93 -22.48
CA THR A 278 -1.74 18.12 -23.13
C THR A 278 -2.66 17.58 -22.03
N PRO A 279 -3.82 18.23 -21.76
CA PRO A 279 -4.78 17.71 -20.80
C PRO A 279 -5.41 16.43 -21.35
N HIS A 280 -5.19 15.29 -20.69
CA HIS A 280 -5.90 14.07 -21.00
C HIS A 280 -7.25 14.06 -20.28
N ILE A 281 -8.31 14.27 -21.05
CA ILE A 281 -9.70 14.31 -20.60
C ILE A 281 -10.26 12.88 -20.61
N GLY A 282 -11.10 12.53 -19.63
CA GLY A 282 -11.86 11.27 -19.62
C GLY A 282 -11.71 10.40 -18.36
N LEU A 283 -10.86 10.78 -17.40
CA LEU A 283 -10.57 9.95 -16.21
C LEU A 283 -11.80 9.68 -15.34
N LEU A 284 -12.67 10.68 -15.15
CA LEU A 284 -13.98 10.51 -14.51
C LEU A 284 -15.12 10.13 -15.48
N HIS A 285 -14.85 9.85 -16.77
CA HIS A 285 -15.88 9.54 -17.76
C HIS A 285 -16.42 8.11 -17.60
N ARG A 286 -17.34 7.94 -16.65
CA ARG A 286 -18.04 6.68 -16.34
C ARG A 286 -19.05 6.24 -17.41
N GLY A 287 -18.97 6.77 -18.63
CA GLY A 287 -19.95 6.56 -19.69
C GLY A 287 -21.37 6.98 -19.29
N THR A 288 -21.51 8.08 -18.54
CA THR A 288 -22.78 8.51 -17.93
C THR A 288 -23.91 8.65 -18.94
N GLU A 289 -23.63 9.20 -20.12
CA GLU A 289 -24.58 9.31 -21.24
C GLU A 289 -25.10 7.94 -21.67
N LYS A 290 -24.19 6.98 -21.89
CA LYS A 290 -24.53 5.60 -22.26
C LYS A 290 -25.22 4.82 -21.13
N LEU A 291 -24.93 5.15 -19.87
CA LEU A 291 -25.66 4.62 -18.72
C LEU A 291 -27.08 5.21 -18.61
N ILE A 292 -27.35 6.37 -19.20
CA ILE A 292 -28.68 7.00 -19.22
C ILE A 292 -29.59 6.39 -20.31
N GLU A 293 -29.03 5.87 -21.42
CA GLU A 293 -29.78 5.19 -22.50
C GLU A 293 -30.77 4.11 -21.99
N TYR A 294 -30.39 3.41 -20.92
CA TYR A 294 -31.18 2.31 -20.33
C TYR A 294 -32.00 2.72 -19.10
N LYS A 295 -32.17 4.01 -18.83
CA LYS A 295 -32.83 4.56 -17.62
C LYS A 295 -34.05 5.40 -17.96
N THR A 296 -35.01 5.50 -17.03
CA THR A 296 -36.05 6.53 -17.12
C THR A 296 -35.47 7.91 -16.82
N TYR A 297 -36.08 8.98 -17.35
CA TYR A 297 -35.68 10.36 -17.05
C TYR A 297 -35.58 10.64 -15.53
N THR A 298 -36.50 10.10 -14.73
CA THR A 298 -36.49 10.19 -13.27
C THR A 298 -35.34 9.43 -12.59
N GLN A 299 -34.80 8.38 -13.23
CA GLN A 299 -33.61 7.65 -12.78
C GLN A 299 -32.29 8.20 -13.35
N ALA A 300 -32.37 9.07 -14.37
CA ALA A 300 -31.22 9.73 -14.98
C ALA A 300 -30.78 10.97 -14.20
N LEU A 301 -31.71 11.74 -13.63
CA LEU A 301 -31.41 12.98 -12.88
C LEU A 301 -30.31 12.83 -11.80
N PRO A 302 -30.26 11.75 -10.99
CA PRO A 302 -29.20 11.53 -9.98
C PRO A 302 -27.79 11.28 -10.55
N TYR A 303 -27.61 11.28 -11.87
CA TYR A 303 -26.30 11.27 -12.51
C TYR A 303 -25.81 12.69 -12.83
N PHE A 304 -26.71 13.66 -13.06
CA PHE A 304 -26.36 15.07 -13.24
C PHE A 304 -25.88 15.71 -11.92
N ASP A 305 -26.50 15.32 -10.81
CA ASP A 305 -26.01 15.46 -9.42
C ASP A 305 -24.53 15.09 -9.21
N ARG A 306 -23.97 14.23 -10.08
CA ARG A 306 -22.64 13.62 -9.95
C ARG A 306 -21.65 14.08 -11.03
N LEU A 307 -22.08 14.96 -11.94
CA LEU A 307 -21.19 15.61 -12.91
C LEU A 307 -20.42 16.78 -12.27
N ASP A 308 -21.06 17.49 -11.32
CA ASP A 308 -20.41 18.40 -10.39
C ASP A 308 -21.04 18.22 -9.00
N TYR A 309 -20.20 17.98 -8.00
CA TYR A 309 -20.57 17.84 -6.60
C TYR A 309 -20.65 19.18 -5.86
N VAL A 310 -20.29 20.29 -6.51
CA VAL A 310 -20.30 21.64 -5.94
C VAL A 310 -21.50 22.46 -6.44
N SER A 311 -21.83 22.44 -7.73
CA SER A 311 -23.03 23.09 -8.30
C SER A 311 -24.16 22.12 -8.68
N MET A 312 -24.39 21.09 -7.85
CA MET A 312 -25.33 19.98 -8.10
C MET A 312 -26.71 20.44 -8.62
N MET A 313 -27.34 21.43 -7.96
CA MET A 313 -28.67 21.97 -8.30
C MET A 313 -28.73 22.55 -9.73
N CYS A 314 -27.64 23.15 -10.20
CA CYS A 314 -27.53 23.74 -11.55
C CYS A 314 -27.44 22.66 -12.65
N ASN A 315 -26.87 21.50 -12.32
CA ASN A 315 -26.83 20.36 -13.24
C ASN A 315 -28.13 19.54 -13.21
N GLU A 316 -28.76 19.37 -12.03
CA GLU A 316 -30.13 18.86 -11.93
C GLU A 316 -31.08 19.68 -12.81
N SER A 317 -30.95 21.02 -12.79
CA SER A 317 -31.85 21.93 -13.51
C SER A 317 -31.64 21.99 -15.00
N ALA A 318 -30.39 21.95 -15.48
CA ALA A 318 -30.11 21.87 -16.92
C ALA A 318 -30.83 20.66 -17.56
N PHE A 319 -30.84 19.52 -16.87
CA PHE A 319 -31.56 18.33 -17.29
C PHE A 319 -33.09 18.47 -17.11
N ALA A 320 -33.56 18.98 -15.96
CA ALA A 320 -34.99 19.19 -15.72
C ALA A 320 -35.61 20.12 -16.79
N LEU A 321 -35.01 21.29 -17.03
CA LEU A 321 -35.43 22.26 -18.05
C LEU A 321 -35.39 21.68 -19.47
N ALA A 322 -34.44 20.80 -19.79
CA ALA A 322 -34.43 20.09 -21.06
C ALA A 322 -35.63 19.14 -21.19
N THR A 323 -35.93 18.34 -20.16
CA THR A 323 -37.11 17.46 -20.16
C THR A 323 -38.44 18.23 -20.15
N GLU A 324 -38.51 19.37 -19.46
CA GLU A 324 -39.70 20.23 -19.40
C GLU A 324 -39.97 20.90 -20.76
N LYS A 325 -38.93 21.35 -21.47
CA LYS A 325 -39.03 21.85 -22.85
C LYS A 325 -39.45 20.75 -23.83
N LEU A 326 -38.98 19.51 -23.68
CA LEU A 326 -39.40 18.38 -24.52
C LEU A 326 -40.84 17.93 -24.25
N LEU A 327 -41.34 18.09 -23.02
CA LEU A 327 -42.72 17.76 -22.64
C LEU A 327 -43.71 18.92 -22.82
N GLY A 328 -43.23 20.14 -23.09
CA GLY A 328 -44.07 21.34 -23.23
C GLY A 328 -44.66 21.85 -21.91
N ILE A 329 -44.06 21.51 -20.77
CA ILE A 329 -44.61 21.77 -19.43
C ILE A 329 -44.12 23.11 -18.89
N ASN A 330 -45.05 23.96 -18.45
CA ASN A 330 -44.74 25.20 -17.74
C ASN A 330 -44.66 24.97 -16.23
N VAL A 331 -43.48 25.24 -15.66
CA VAL A 331 -43.21 25.14 -14.21
C VAL A 331 -43.84 26.32 -13.44
N PRO A 332 -44.45 26.10 -12.26
CA PRO A 332 -45.03 27.16 -11.43
C PRO A 332 -44.05 28.30 -11.09
N PRO A 333 -44.51 29.56 -10.95
CA PRO A 333 -43.63 30.69 -10.71
C PRO A 333 -42.86 30.57 -9.38
N ARG A 334 -43.50 30.11 -8.29
CA ARG A 334 -42.80 29.84 -7.02
C ARG A 334 -41.66 28.84 -7.19
N ALA A 335 -41.90 27.76 -7.94
CA ALA A 335 -40.86 26.77 -8.22
C ALA A 335 -39.71 27.36 -9.05
N LYS A 336 -39.96 28.30 -9.98
CA LYS A 336 -38.90 29.05 -10.69
C LYS A 336 -38.07 29.94 -9.77
N TYR A 337 -38.70 30.64 -8.82
CA TYR A 337 -38.00 31.50 -7.84
C TYR A 337 -37.18 30.68 -6.82
N ILE A 338 -37.72 29.56 -6.33
CA ILE A 338 -36.97 28.62 -5.47
C ILE A 338 -35.77 28.04 -6.25
N ARG A 339 -35.98 27.68 -7.53
CA ARG A 339 -34.92 27.22 -8.43
C ARG A 339 -33.79 28.26 -8.57
N THR A 340 -34.07 29.50 -8.97
CA THR A 340 -33.04 30.53 -9.13
C THR A 340 -32.31 30.86 -7.83
N LEU A 341 -33.02 30.89 -6.70
CA LEU A 341 -32.42 31.11 -5.38
C LEU A 341 -31.43 29.97 -5.04
N MET A 342 -31.80 28.71 -5.23
CA MET A 342 -30.89 27.57 -5.00
C MET A 342 -29.73 27.51 -6.00
N TYR A 343 -29.89 28.04 -7.21
CA TYR A 343 -28.78 28.18 -8.18
C TYR A 343 -27.77 29.24 -7.76
N GLU A 344 -28.20 30.39 -7.26
CA GLU A 344 -27.26 31.42 -6.80
C GLU A 344 -26.59 31.03 -5.46
N LEU A 345 -27.28 30.31 -4.56
CA LEU A 345 -26.62 29.70 -3.38
C LEU A 345 -25.57 28.64 -3.76
N THR A 346 -25.86 27.74 -4.69
CA THR A 346 -24.86 26.74 -5.16
C THR A 346 -23.78 27.35 -6.07
N ARG A 347 -24.05 28.49 -6.73
CA ARG A 347 -23.04 29.31 -7.40
C ARG A 347 -22.07 29.94 -6.39
N LEU A 348 -22.58 30.55 -5.32
CA LEU A 348 -21.76 31.06 -4.20
C LEU A 348 -20.89 29.94 -3.61
N GLN A 349 -21.48 28.76 -3.36
CA GLN A 349 -20.75 27.58 -2.89
C GLN A 349 -19.61 27.13 -3.83
N ASN A 350 -19.79 27.28 -5.15
CA ASN A 350 -18.77 26.97 -6.17
C ASN A 350 -17.69 28.05 -6.25
N HIS A 351 -18.05 29.34 -6.20
CA HIS A 351 -17.06 30.43 -6.16
C HIS A 351 -16.22 30.40 -4.88
N ILE A 352 -16.82 30.15 -3.72
CA ILE A 352 -16.10 29.92 -2.45
C ILE A 352 -15.07 28.79 -2.61
N MET A 353 -15.51 27.61 -3.07
CA MET A 353 -14.61 26.47 -3.27
C MET A 353 -13.47 26.82 -4.25
N GLY A 354 -13.80 27.35 -5.43
CA GLY A 354 -12.84 27.64 -6.48
C GLY A 354 -11.92 28.86 -6.24
N ILE A 355 -12.17 29.67 -5.21
CA ILE A 355 -11.24 30.71 -4.73
C ILE A 355 -10.37 30.17 -3.60
N THR A 356 -10.96 29.44 -2.64
CA THR A 356 -10.26 28.90 -1.46
C THR A 356 -9.29 27.78 -1.80
N THR A 357 -9.60 26.88 -2.74
CA THR A 357 -8.62 25.90 -3.23
C THR A 357 -7.50 26.59 -4.01
N HIS A 358 -7.80 27.64 -4.78
CA HIS A 358 -6.79 28.41 -5.48
C HIS A 358 -5.86 29.17 -4.50
N ALA A 359 -6.40 29.70 -3.39
CA ALA A 359 -5.65 30.25 -2.27
C ALA A 359 -4.72 29.20 -1.64
N LEU A 360 -5.26 28.02 -1.32
CA LEU A 360 -4.52 26.88 -0.79
C LEU A 360 -3.35 26.45 -1.70
N ASP A 361 -3.61 26.26 -2.99
CA ASP A 361 -2.63 25.83 -4.00
C ASP A 361 -1.52 26.88 -4.23
N VAL A 362 -1.77 28.15 -3.90
CA VAL A 362 -0.74 29.21 -3.92
C VAL A 362 0.05 29.28 -2.60
N GLY A 363 -0.46 28.66 -1.52
CA GLY A 363 0.17 28.57 -0.20
C GLY A 363 -0.55 29.33 0.92
N ALA A 364 -1.71 29.94 0.66
CA ALA A 364 -2.50 30.65 1.64
C ALA A 364 -3.53 29.70 2.31
N MET A 365 -3.15 29.12 3.45
CA MET A 365 -3.99 28.19 4.22
C MET A 365 -5.21 28.88 4.88
N THR A 366 -5.06 30.11 5.37
CA THR A 366 -6.06 30.79 6.20
C THR A 366 -7.40 31.10 5.52
N PRO A 367 -7.46 31.60 4.26
CA PRO A 367 -8.74 31.85 3.58
C PRO A 367 -9.63 30.61 3.48
N LEU A 368 -9.04 29.41 3.36
CA LEU A 368 -9.81 28.17 3.26
C LEU A 368 -10.60 27.90 4.54
N PHE A 369 -9.99 28.04 5.72
CA PHE A 369 -10.67 27.73 6.98
C PHE A 369 -11.85 28.67 7.26
N TRP A 370 -11.68 29.98 7.04
CA TRP A 370 -12.77 30.96 7.29
C TRP A 370 -13.95 30.74 6.34
N MET A 371 -13.67 30.56 5.05
CA MET A 371 -14.73 30.38 4.05
C MET A 371 -15.32 28.97 4.04
N PHE A 372 -14.63 27.95 4.59
CA PHE A 372 -15.25 26.64 4.81
C PHE A 372 -16.27 26.67 5.95
N GLU A 373 -16.16 27.59 6.92
CA GLU A 373 -17.22 27.84 7.91
C GLU A 373 -18.51 28.36 7.23
N GLU A 374 -18.38 29.37 6.36
CA GLU A 374 -19.52 29.89 5.59
C GLU A 374 -20.05 28.87 4.57
N ARG A 375 -19.17 28.02 4.00
CA ARG A 375 -19.57 26.92 3.12
C ARG A 375 -20.34 25.82 3.83
N GLU A 376 -20.06 25.57 5.11
CA GLU A 376 -20.82 24.64 5.94
C GLU A 376 -22.22 25.18 6.23
N LYS A 377 -22.39 26.49 6.48
CA LYS A 377 -23.72 27.13 6.61
C LYS A 377 -24.53 27.00 5.32
N LEU A 378 -23.90 27.17 4.15
CA LEU A 378 -24.53 26.87 2.86
C LEU A 378 -24.91 25.38 2.73
N PHE A 379 -24.10 24.45 3.23
CA PHE A 379 -24.47 23.03 3.28
C PHE A 379 -25.66 22.78 4.21
N GLU A 380 -25.72 23.39 5.40
CA GLU A 380 -26.87 23.31 6.31
C GLU A 380 -28.15 23.84 5.65
N PHE A 381 -28.09 24.93 4.88
CA PHE A 381 -29.23 25.39 4.09
C PHE A 381 -29.67 24.36 3.04
N THR A 382 -28.74 23.74 2.30
CA THR A 382 -29.08 22.66 1.34
C THR A 382 -29.58 21.38 2.02
N GLU A 383 -29.08 21.05 3.21
CA GLU A 383 -29.49 19.89 4.01
C GLU A 383 -30.89 20.10 4.59
N ARG A 384 -31.20 21.29 5.10
CA ARG A 384 -32.55 21.67 5.53
C ARG A 384 -33.52 21.69 4.35
N ALA A 385 -33.09 22.15 3.17
CA ALA A 385 -33.94 22.19 1.97
C ALA A 385 -34.17 20.82 1.31
N SER A 386 -33.22 19.88 1.37
CA SER A 386 -33.27 18.60 0.60
C SER A 386 -33.15 17.32 1.42
N GLY A 387 -32.80 17.40 2.70
CA GLY A 387 -32.50 16.24 3.54
C GLY A 387 -31.18 15.54 3.20
N ALA A 388 -30.30 16.17 2.42
CA ALA A 388 -28.97 15.68 2.09
C ALA A 388 -27.96 16.84 1.96
N ARG A 389 -26.72 16.63 2.41
CA ARG A 389 -25.62 17.61 2.28
C ARG A 389 -25.01 17.67 0.88
N MET A 390 -25.00 16.55 0.15
CA MET A 390 -24.51 16.46 -1.24
C MET A 390 -25.37 15.48 -2.03
N HIS A 391 -25.50 15.72 -3.34
CA HIS A 391 -26.39 15.01 -4.27
C HIS A 391 -27.87 15.09 -3.85
N ALA A 392 -28.42 16.30 -3.92
CA ALA A 392 -29.69 16.66 -3.29
C ALA A 392 -30.92 16.03 -3.97
N ASN A 393 -30.96 15.93 -5.30
CA ASN A 393 -32.12 15.45 -6.08
C ASN A 393 -33.41 16.18 -5.65
N TYR A 394 -33.30 17.50 -5.63
CA TYR A 394 -34.29 18.46 -5.13
C TYR A 394 -35.06 19.11 -6.28
N VAL A 395 -34.39 19.47 -7.38
CA VAL A 395 -35.03 19.88 -8.63
C VAL A 395 -35.52 18.62 -9.37
N ARG A 396 -36.73 18.67 -9.92
CA ARG A 396 -37.30 17.54 -10.70
C ARG A 396 -38.05 18.04 -11.92
N PRO A 397 -38.20 17.21 -12.97
CA PRO A 397 -39.13 17.52 -14.06
C PRO A 397 -40.53 17.77 -13.49
N GLY A 398 -41.11 18.92 -13.78
CA GLY A 398 -42.37 19.38 -13.21
C GLY A 398 -42.24 20.15 -11.89
N GLY A 399 -41.06 20.68 -11.52
CA GLY A 399 -40.89 21.60 -10.39
C GLY A 399 -39.77 21.24 -9.42
N VAL A 400 -40.11 21.14 -8.13
CA VAL A 400 -39.17 20.91 -7.01
C VAL A 400 -39.75 19.84 -6.05
N ALA A 401 -38.90 19.08 -5.37
CA ALA A 401 -39.27 17.86 -4.64
C ALA A 401 -40.22 18.09 -3.45
N TRP A 402 -40.10 19.23 -2.78
CA TRP A 402 -40.95 19.75 -1.69
C TRP A 402 -40.63 21.25 -1.48
N ASP A 403 -41.53 21.99 -0.83
CA ASP A 403 -41.34 23.42 -0.55
C ASP A 403 -40.21 23.66 0.49
N LEU A 404 -39.77 24.92 0.60
CA LEU A 404 -38.78 25.34 1.60
C LEU A 404 -39.35 25.23 3.04
N PRO A 405 -38.54 24.82 4.04
CA PRO A 405 -39.01 24.72 5.42
C PRO A 405 -39.21 26.10 6.08
N LEU A 406 -40.08 26.15 7.09
CA LEU A 406 -40.37 27.37 7.86
C LEU A 406 -39.10 27.93 8.53
N GLY A 407 -38.97 29.27 8.55
CA GLY A 407 -37.81 30.01 9.07
C GLY A 407 -36.58 30.06 8.16
N TRP A 408 -36.52 29.21 7.12
CA TRP A 408 -35.33 29.08 6.26
C TRP A 408 -35.01 30.34 5.44
N MET A 409 -36.03 31.07 4.99
CA MET A 409 -35.83 32.33 4.26
C MET A 409 -35.22 33.41 5.16
N ASP A 410 -35.65 33.45 6.42
CA ASP A 410 -35.16 34.40 7.42
C ASP A 410 -33.69 34.11 7.73
N ASP A 411 -33.33 32.84 7.99
CA ASP A 411 -31.95 32.43 8.24
C ASP A 411 -31.01 32.73 7.05
N VAL A 412 -31.48 32.52 5.81
CA VAL A 412 -30.71 32.84 4.59
C VAL A 412 -30.56 34.34 4.39
N TYR A 413 -31.59 35.14 4.70
CA TYR A 413 -31.50 36.61 4.69
C TYR A 413 -30.47 37.10 5.73
N ASP A 414 -30.57 36.59 6.96
CA ASP A 414 -29.68 36.95 8.06
C ASP A 414 -28.22 36.54 7.80
N TRP A 415 -27.99 35.50 6.99
CA TRP A 415 -26.68 35.16 6.44
C TRP A 415 -26.24 36.11 5.32
N CYS A 416 -27.11 36.40 4.34
CA CYS A 416 -26.81 37.29 3.22
C CYS A 416 -26.47 38.73 3.63
N VAL A 417 -26.95 39.19 4.79
CA VAL A 417 -26.57 40.50 5.38
C VAL A 417 -25.16 40.50 5.97
N LYS A 418 -24.67 39.36 6.50
CA LYS A 418 -23.37 39.25 7.19
C LYS A 418 -22.24 38.80 6.25
N PHE A 419 -22.56 37.98 5.24
CA PHE A 419 -21.57 37.43 4.32
C PHE A 419 -20.75 38.46 3.50
N PRO A 420 -21.23 39.68 3.17
CA PRO A 420 -20.39 40.73 2.57
C PRO A 420 -19.13 41.05 3.38
N GLU A 421 -19.24 41.15 4.71
CA GLU A 421 -18.08 41.41 5.58
C GLU A 421 -17.01 40.32 5.43
N ARG A 422 -17.43 39.05 5.28
CA ARG A 422 -16.54 37.91 5.01
C ARG A 422 -15.92 37.94 3.61
N ILE A 423 -16.66 38.39 2.60
CA ILE A 423 -16.11 38.59 1.24
C ILE A 423 -14.98 39.64 1.31
N ASP A 424 -15.22 40.75 2.01
CA ASP A 424 -14.26 41.86 2.11
C ASP A 424 -13.01 41.46 2.93
N GLU A 425 -13.16 40.73 4.04
CA GLU A 425 -12.04 40.10 4.79
C GLU A 425 -11.16 39.18 3.90
N LEU A 426 -11.77 38.47 2.95
CA LEU A 426 -11.05 37.62 1.99
C LEU A 426 -10.43 38.43 0.84
N ASP A 427 -11.10 39.50 0.40
CA ASP A 427 -10.58 40.44 -0.60
C ASP A 427 -9.28 41.09 -0.08
N ASP A 428 -9.27 41.59 1.16
CA ASP A 428 -8.08 42.15 1.81
C ASP A 428 -6.95 41.11 1.93
N MET A 429 -7.22 39.91 2.45
CA MET A 429 -6.20 38.87 2.66
C MET A 429 -5.54 38.36 1.36
N LEU A 430 -6.25 38.39 0.23
CA LEU A 430 -5.74 37.90 -1.05
C LEU A 430 -5.26 39.04 -1.96
N THR A 431 -6.04 40.10 -2.16
CA THR A 431 -5.69 41.17 -3.11
C THR A 431 -4.41 41.90 -2.73
N GLU A 432 -4.13 42.16 -1.45
CA GLU A 432 -2.90 42.85 -1.02
C GLU A 432 -1.65 41.94 -1.11
N ASN A 433 -1.84 40.63 -0.96
CA ASN A 433 -0.77 39.67 -0.69
C ASN A 433 0.25 39.59 -1.86
N ARG A 434 1.51 39.91 -1.54
CA ARG A 434 2.62 39.91 -2.52
C ARG A 434 2.84 38.54 -3.17
N ILE A 435 2.64 37.45 -2.43
CA ILE A 435 2.79 36.07 -2.93
C ILE A 435 1.65 35.74 -3.90
N TRP A 436 0.43 36.22 -3.61
CA TRP A 436 -0.73 36.07 -4.48
C TRP A 436 -0.53 36.81 -5.81
N LYS A 437 -0.20 38.12 -5.75
CA LYS A 437 0.09 38.94 -6.94
C LYS A 437 1.17 38.31 -7.81
N ALA A 438 2.31 37.95 -7.22
CA ALA A 438 3.46 37.36 -7.93
C ALA A 438 3.20 35.97 -8.54
N ARG A 439 2.09 35.30 -8.21
CA ARG A 439 1.70 33.98 -8.74
C ARG A 439 0.41 34.00 -9.58
N THR A 440 -0.16 35.18 -9.88
CA THR A 440 -1.45 35.33 -10.57
C THR A 440 -1.51 36.42 -11.64
N ILE A 441 -0.78 37.53 -11.48
CA ILE A 441 -0.71 38.64 -12.46
C ILE A 441 0.19 38.24 -13.64
N ASP A 442 -0.21 38.59 -14.87
CA ASP A 442 0.45 38.24 -16.15
C ASP A 442 0.61 36.71 -16.37
N VAL A 443 -0.05 35.87 -15.56
CA VAL A 443 -0.02 34.40 -15.67
C VAL A 443 -1.26 33.89 -16.42
N GLY A 444 -1.03 33.08 -17.46
CA GLY A 444 -2.07 32.29 -18.12
C GLY A 444 -3.06 33.09 -18.97
N ILE A 445 -2.60 34.21 -19.55
CA ILE A 445 -3.36 35.16 -20.37
C ILE A 445 -4.09 34.46 -21.53
N VAL A 446 -5.34 34.86 -21.80
CA VAL A 446 -6.15 34.39 -22.94
C VAL A 446 -6.78 35.60 -23.63
N SER A 447 -6.61 35.73 -24.94
CA SER A 447 -7.18 36.86 -25.70
C SER A 447 -8.69 36.66 -25.96
N ALA A 448 -9.40 37.78 -26.17
CA ALA A 448 -10.81 37.79 -26.55
C ALA A 448 -11.08 36.96 -27.83
N GLY A 449 -10.17 37.00 -28.81
CA GLY A 449 -10.30 36.26 -30.06
C GLY A 449 -10.11 34.75 -29.85
N ASP A 450 -9.10 34.35 -29.09
CA ASP A 450 -8.81 32.93 -28.81
C ASP A 450 -9.90 32.29 -27.95
N ALA A 451 -10.44 33.04 -26.97
CA ALA A 451 -11.56 32.58 -26.15
C ALA A 451 -12.82 32.23 -26.99
N LEU A 452 -13.12 33.02 -28.02
CA LEU A 452 -14.20 32.74 -28.97
C LEU A 452 -13.85 31.57 -29.90
N ASN A 453 -12.65 31.56 -30.47
CA ASN A 453 -12.19 30.52 -31.40
C ASN A 453 -12.13 29.12 -30.74
N TRP A 454 -11.86 29.05 -29.44
CA TRP A 454 -11.83 27.80 -28.66
C TRP A 454 -13.17 27.49 -27.95
N GLY A 455 -14.21 28.30 -28.14
CA GLY A 455 -15.54 28.07 -27.57
C GLY A 455 -15.59 28.11 -26.04
N PHE A 456 -14.74 28.92 -25.41
CA PHE A 456 -14.77 29.11 -23.96
C PHE A 456 -16.08 29.77 -23.49
N THR A 457 -16.41 29.62 -22.21
CA THR A 457 -17.64 30.16 -21.60
C THR A 457 -17.41 30.72 -20.19
N GLY A 458 -18.38 31.47 -19.67
CA GLY A 458 -18.38 31.96 -18.28
C GLY A 458 -17.23 32.91 -17.94
N VAL A 459 -16.54 32.64 -16.83
CA VAL A 459 -15.45 33.50 -16.29
C VAL A 459 -14.30 33.65 -17.29
N MET A 460 -14.02 32.63 -18.11
CA MET A 460 -12.91 32.68 -19.08
C MET A 460 -13.12 33.73 -20.18
N VAL A 461 -14.37 33.94 -20.60
CA VAL A 461 -14.77 34.90 -21.64
C VAL A 461 -14.91 36.32 -21.07
N ARG A 462 -15.49 36.43 -19.87
CA ARG A 462 -15.64 37.70 -19.17
C ARG A 462 -14.31 38.27 -18.72
N GLY A 463 -13.39 37.44 -18.23
CA GLY A 463 -12.03 37.86 -17.86
C GLY A 463 -11.21 38.42 -19.04
N SER A 464 -11.47 37.97 -20.27
CA SER A 464 -10.81 38.45 -21.50
C SER A 464 -11.51 39.64 -22.18
N GLY A 465 -12.45 40.32 -21.52
CA GLY A 465 -13.08 41.55 -22.02
C GLY A 465 -14.46 41.40 -22.68
N ILE A 466 -15.04 40.20 -22.76
CA ILE A 466 -16.32 39.98 -23.47
C ILE A 466 -17.49 39.86 -22.48
N LYS A 467 -18.42 40.83 -22.50
CA LYS A 467 -19.63 40.88 -21.63
C LYS A 467 -20.73 39.90 -22.09
N TRP A 468 -20.46 38.60 -22.07
CA TRP A 468 -21.40 37.54 -22.45
C TRP A 468 -21.79 36.66 -21.24
N ASP A 469 -23.08 36.67 -20.88
CA ASP A 469 -23.68 35.82 -19.83
C ASP A 469 -25.02 35.27 -20.34
N ILE A 470 -25.19 33.94 -20.25
CA ILE A 470 -26.39 33.21 -20.70
C ILE A 470 -27.63 33.72 -19.96
N ARG A 471 -27.52 34.10 -18.67
CA ARG A 471 -28.65 34.58 -17.86
C ARG A 471 -29.33 35.83 -18.43
N LYS A 472 -28.56 36.70 -19.12
CA LYS A 472 -29.13 37.86 -19.84
C LYS A 472 -29.38 37.60 -21.33
N ALA A 473 -28.53 36.81 -22.00
CA ALA A 473 -28.65 36.56 -23.43
C ALA A 473 -29.81 35.61 -23.79
N GLN A 474 -30.10 34.64 -22.92
CA GLN A 474 -31.20 33.67 -23.03
C GLN A 474 -31.77 33.38 -21.62
N PRO A 475 -32.57 34.28 -21.04
CA PRO A 475 -33.09 34.13 -19.68
C PRO A 475 -33.93 32.86 -19.52
N TYR A 476 -33.75 32.19 -18.39
CA TYR A 476 -34.50 31.00 -17.97
C TYR A 476 -34.96 31.13 -16.52
N ASP A 477 -35.94 30.32 -16.12
CA ASP A 477 -36.65 30.44 -14.84
C ASP A 477 -37.05 31.90 -14.52
N ALA A 478 -36.52 32.49 -13.45
CA ALA A 478 -36.81 33.88 -13.04
C ALA A 478 -35.74 34.91 -13.46
N TYR A 479 -34.64 34.52 -14.12
CA TYR A 479 -33.54 35.46 -14.46
C TYR A 479 -33.92 36.59 -15.41
N GLY A 480 -35.07 36.50 -16.10
CA GLY A 480 -35.63 37.59 -16.92
C GLY A 480 -36.32 38.69 -16.11
N GLU A 481 -36.58 38.48 -14.82
CA GLU A 481 -37.28 39.39 -13.91
C GLU A 481 -36.33 40.04 -12.87
N LEU A 482 -35.03 39.73 -12.93
CA LEU A 482 -34.03 40.08 -11.92
C LEU A 482 -32.95 41.02 -12.47
N GLU A 483 -32.56 42.03 -11.68
CA GLU A 483 -31.58 43.04 -12.07
C GLU A 483 -30.21 42.81 -11.41
N PHE A 484 -29.23 42.46 -12.23
CA PHE A 484 -27.83 42.25 -11.87
C PHE A 484 -26.92 42.79 -12.97
N ASP A 485 -25.64 42.99 -12.70
CA ASP A 485 -24.66 43.35 -13.72
C ASP A 485 -23.66 42.22 -14.01
N VAL A 486 -23.04 42.29 -15.19
CA VAL A 486 -22.09 41.27 -15.66
C VAL A 486 -20.67 41.83 -15.58
N PRO A 487 -19.81 41.31 -14.68
CA PRO A 487 -18.42 41.78 -14.52
C PRO A 487 -17.53 41.35 -15.68
N VAL A 488 -16.45 42.09 -15.93
CA VAL A 488 -15.58 41.97 -17.11
C VAL A 488 -14.14 42.37 -16.77
N GLY A 489 -13.17 41.51 -17.08
CA GLY A 489 -11.72 41.78 -16.96
C GLY A 489 -11.15 42.49 -18.20
N GLN A 490 -9.88 42.93 -18.14
CA GLN A 490 -9.25 43.73 -19.21
C GLN A 490 -8.07 43.04 -19.90
N LYS A 491 -7.26 42.26 -19.16
CA LYS A 491 -6.09 41.56 -19.69
C LYS A 491 -6.38 40.11 -20.08
N GLY A 492 -7.30 39.45 -19.37
CA GLY A 492 -7.52 38.01 -19.50
C GLY A 492 -6.64 37.14 -18.59
N ASP A 493 -5.93 37.73 -17.61
CA ASP A 493 -5.05 37.04 -16.66
C ASP A 493 -5.79 36.11 -15.68
N CYS A 494 -5.04 35.24 -14.99
CA CYS A 494 -5.57 34.52 -13.82
C CYS A 494 -6.03 35.46 -12.68
N TYR A 495 -5.42 36.65 -12.53
CA TYR A 495 -5.85 37.66 -11.55
C TYR A 495 -7.21 38.29 -11.92
N ASP A 496 -7.41 38.72 -13.17
CA ASP A 496 -8.69 39.24 -13.67
C ASP A 496 -9.84 38.25 -13.48
N ARG A 497 -9.58 36.95 -13.68
CA ARG A 497 -10.56 35.87 -13.45
C ARG A 497 -10.92 35.69 -11.98
N TYR A 498 -10.02 36.01 -11.05
CA TYR A 498 -10.30 36.02 -9.62
C TYR A 498 -11.17 37.23 -9.26
N LEU A 499 -10.83 38.43 -9.74
CA LEU A 499 -11.65 39.64 -9.54
C LEU A 499 -13.08 39.47 -10.07
N CYS A 500 -13.24 38.91 -11.28
CA CYS A 500 -14.56 38.59 -11.84
C CYS A 500 -15.39 37.68 -10.92
N ARG A 501 -14.76 36.71 -10.24
CA ARG A 501 -15.46 35.82 -9.29
C ARG A 501 -15.84 36.55 -7.99
N MET A 502 -15.01 37.45 -7.49
CA MET A 502 -15.35 38.29 -6.32
C MET A 502 -16.57 39.18 -6.62
N GLU A 503 -16.58 39.84 -7.78
CA GLU A 503 -17.73 40.63 -8.24
C GLU A 503 -18.96 39.74 -8.51
N GLU A 504 -18.80 38.54 -9.06
CA GLU A 504 -19.91 37.59 -9.21
C GLU A 504 -20.50 37.15 -7.87
N MET A 505 -19.71 36.97 -6.80
CA MET A 505 -20.28 36.68 -5.47
C MET A 505 -21.11 37.85 -4.95
N ARG A 506 -20.61 39.10 -5.05
CA ARG A 506 -21.36 40.31 -4.66
C ARG A 506 -22.66 40.46 -5.49
N GLN A 507 -22.64 40.17 -6.79
CA GLN A 507 -23.84 40.16 -7.65
C GLN A 507 -24.81 38.99 -7.34
N SER A 508 -24.29 37.83 -6.95
CA SER A 508 -25.11 36.66 -6.58
C SER A 508 -25.89 36.91 -5.28
N LEU A 509 -25.29 37.61 -4.30
CA LEU A 509 -26.00 38.05 -3.10
C LEU A 509 -27.13 39.03 -3.43
N HIS A 510 -26.89 39.98 -4.33
CA HIS A 510 -27.94 40.90 -4.82
C HIS A 510 -29.10 40.14 -5.46
N LEU A 511 -28.80 39.11 -6.27
CA LEU A 511 -29.81 38.21 -6.85
C LEU A 511 -30.56 37.38 -5.80
N VAL A 512 -29.90 36.86 -4.76
CA VAL A 512 -30.57 36.13 -3.67
C VAL A 512 -31.50 37.05 -2.88
N LEU A 513 -31.06 38.27 -2.55
CA LEU A 513 -31.89 39.26 -1.87
C LEU A 513 -33.10 39.69 -2.72
N GLN A 514 -32.95 39.86 -4.04
CA GLN A 514 -34.07 40.08 -4.95
C GLN A 514 -35.01 38.87 -5.01
N CYS A 515 -34.48 37.63 -5.09
CA CYS A 515 -35.29 36.42 -5.10
C CYS A 515 -36.10 36.25 -3.80
N LEU A 516 -35.54 36.61 -2.64
CA LEU A 516 -36.24 36.59 -1.36
C LEU A 516 -37.36 37.64 -1.31
N ASN A 517 -37.07 38.88 -1.73
CA ASN A 517 -38.04 39.99 -1.72
C ASN A 517 -39.21 39.79 -2.70
N ASN A 518 -38.98 39.12 -3.84
CA ASN A 518 -39.96 38.98 -4.92
C ASN A 518 -40.69 37.63 -4.94
N MET A 519 -40.46 36.71 -4.00
CA MET A 519 -40.94 35.32 -4.10
C MET A 519 -42.48 35.21 -4.01
N PRO A 520 -43.16 34.63 -5.03
CA PRO A 520 -44.61 34.45 -4.99
C PRO A 520 -45.05 33.24 -4.15
N ALA A 521 -46.26 33.33 -3.59
CA ALA A 521 -46.98 32.18 -3.02
C ALA A 521 -47.66 31.35 -4.13
N GLY A 522 -47.71 30.03 -3.95
CA GLY A 522 -48.30 29.09 -4.91
C GLY A 522 -47.71 27.69 -4.77
N ASP A 523 -48.12 26.77 -5.65
CA ASP A 523 -47.64 25.39 -5.61
C ASP A 523 -46.24 25.20 -6.20
N VAL A 524 -45.58 24.14 -5.73
CA VAL A 524 -44.15 23.85 -5.98
C VAL A 524 -43.94 22.74 -7.03
N LYS A 525 -45.04 22.13 -7.49
CA LYS A 525 -45.07 21.06 -8.49
C LYS A 525 -46.19 21.26 -9.50
N VAL A 526 -46.04 20.61 -10.65
CA VAL A 526 -47.12 20.36 -11.61
C VAL A 526 -47.91 19.12 -11.15
N ASP A 527 -49.23 19.14 -11.31
CA ASP A 527 -50.14 18.09 -10.81
C ASP A 527 -50.05 16.74 -11.55
N ASP A 528 -49.28 16.63 -12.63
CA ASP A 528 -49.19 15.43 -13.46
C ASP A 528 -48.60 14.21 -12.73
N HIS A 529 -49.49 13.39 -12.18
CA HIS A 529 -49.20 12.15 -11.45
C HIS A 529 -48.42 11.08 -12.26
N LYS A 530 -48.21 11.29 -13.58
CA LYS A 530 -47.35 10.45 -14.42
C LYS A 530 -45.86 10.75 -14.24
N ILE A 531 -45.50 11.95 -13.78
CA ILE A 531 -44.12 12.45 -13.70
C ILE A 531 -43.64 12.47 -12.25
N VAL A 532 -44.52 12.91 -11.34
CA VAL A 532 -44.22 13.01 -9.91
C VAL A 532 -44.54 11.68 -9.20
N PRO A 533 -43.56 10.96 -8.63
CA PRO A 533 -43.86 9.78 -7.82
C PRO A 533 -44.56 10.19 -6.50
N PRO A 534 -45.40 9.30 -5.92
CA PRO A 534 -46.03 9.54 -4.62
C PRO A 534 -45.02 9.78 -3.50
N LYS A 535 -45.52 10.31 -2.36
CA LYS A 535 -44.66 10.68 -1.22
C LYS A 535 -43.90 9.46 -0.68
N ARG A 536 -42.70 9.70 -0.12
CA ARG A 536 -41.57 8.76 0.06
C ARG A 536 -41.79 7.56 1.03
N ALA A 537 -43.03 7.19 1.34
CA ALA A 537 -43.38 6.01 2.12
C ALA A 537 -43.24 4.68 1.33
N GLU A 538 -43.06 4.75 0.01
CA GLU A 538 -43.28 3.62 -0.92
C GLU A 538 -42.01 3.21 -1.73
N MET A 539 -41.14 2.38 -1.12
CA MET A 539 -40.19 1.42 -1.77
C MET A 539 -38.77 1.86 -2.27
N LYS A 540 -37.98 0.88 -2.80
CA LYS A 540 -36.48 0.80 -2.97
C LYS A 540 -36.08 -0.48 -3.80
N VAL A 541 -34.86 -0.86 -4.29
CA VAL A 541 -33.43 -0.43 -4.16
C VAL A 541 -32.67 -0.36 -5.55
N SER A 542 -31.68 -1.23 -5.88
CA SER A 542 -30.68 -1.06 -7.01
C SER A 542 -29.87 -2.33 -7.47
N SER A 543 -28.93 -2.21 -8.44
CA SER A 543 -28.21 -3.28 -9.21
C SER A 543 -26.67 -3.05 -9.52
N LEU A 544 -25.99 -3.83 -10.42
CA LEU A 544 -24.49 -4.03 -10.58
C LEU A 544 -23.98 -4.42 -12.02
N TYR A 545 -22.65 -4.35 -12.38
CA TYR A 545 -21.82 -5.25 -13.30
C TYR A 545 -20.38 -4.74 -13.77
N GLY A 546 -19.43 -5.62 -14.21
CA GLY A 546 -18.15 -5.31 -14.97
C GLY A 546 -17.05 -6.44 -15.12
N PHE A 547 -16.21 -6.49 -16.20
CA PHE A 547 -15.17 -7.55 -16.55
C PHE A 547 -13.97 -7.04 -17.47
N LEU A 548 -12.77 -7.61 -17.79
CA LEU A 548 -11.95 -8.90 -17.67
C LEU A 548 -10.37 -8.64 -17.72
N TYR A 549 -9.44 -9.60 -17.39
CA TYR A 549 -7.92 -9.69 -17.19
C TYR A 549 -7.20 -9.12 -15.87
N ASP A 550 -5.91 -9.41 -15.51
CA ASP A 550 -4.97 -8.82 -14.44
C ASP A 550 -3.87 -9.79 -13.76
N GLY A 551 -2.53 -9.49 -13.77
CA GLY A 551 -1.29 -10.28 -13.36
C GLY A 551 -0.34 -10.18 -12.06
N ALA A 552 -0.25 -9.19 -11.11
CA ALA A 552 0.86 -9.03 -10.08
C ALA A 552 0.67 -8.57 -8.56
N LEU A 553 0.62 -7.25 -8.16
CA LEU A 553 1.07 -6.58 -6.85
C LEU A 553 0.81 -7.25 -5.46
N MET A 554 0.31 -6.45 -4.51
CA MET A 554 0.37 -6.43 -3.03
C MET A 554 1.78 -6.62 -2.46
N TYR A 555 2.50 -7.62 -2.95
CA TYR A 555 3.88 -7.94 -2.62
C TYR A 555 4.82 -6.76 -2.76
N GLU A 556 4.72 -5.98 -3.85
CA GLU A 556 5.65 -4.85 -4.09
C GLU A 556 5.34 -3.63 -3.19
N LEU A 557 4.10 -3.41 -2.74
CA LEU A 557 3.85 -2.41 -1.67
C LEU A 557 4.30 -2.93 -0.30
N THR A 558 4.10 -4.22 0.01
CA THR A 558 4.66 -4.80 1.25
C THR A 558 6.18 -4.90 1.22
N ARG A 559 6.79 -4.96 0.02
CA ARG A 559 8.25 -4.88 -0.18
C ARG A 559 8.76 -3.47 0.11
N LEU A 560 8.11 -2.45 -0.45
CA LEU A 560 8.38 -1.04 -0.12
C LEU A 560 8.20 -0.78 1.38
N GLN A 561 7.11 -1.25 1.98
CA GLN A 561 6.83 -1.14 3.42
C GLN A 561 7.91 -1.83 4.30
N ASN A 562 8.42 -2.99 3.88
CA ASN A 562 9.50 -3.68 4.59
C ASN A 562 10.85 -2.96 4.43
N HIS A 563 11.22 -2.54 3.21
CA HIS A 563 12.46 -1.79 3.01
C HIS A 563 12.44 -0.43 3.72
N ILE A 564 11.31 0.28 3.72
CA ILE A 564 11.09 1.48 4.56
C ILE A 564 11.42 1.18 6.03
N MET A 565 10.88 0.10 6.59
CA MET A 565 11.13 -0.26 7.99
C MET A 565 12.61 -0.61 8.21
N GLY A 566 13.16 -1.59 7.48
CA GLY A 566 14.52 -2.09 7.69
C GLY A 566 15.62 -1.06 7.42
N ILE A 567 15.44 -0.17 6.44
CA ILE A 567 16.40 0.92 6.19
C ILE A 567 16.38 1.93 7.33
N THR A 568 15.20 2.30 7.84
CA THR A 568 15.10 3.36 8.85
C THR A 568 15.33 2.90 10.29
N THR A 569 15.08 1.63 10.61
CA THR A 569 15.57 1.05 11.87
C THR A 569 17.10 0.95 11.86
N HIS A 570 17.71 0.50 10.76
CA HIS A 570 19.17 0.50 10.60
C HIS A 570 19.75 1.93 10.62
N ALA A 571 19.05 2.93 10.07
CA ALA A 571 19.43 4.34 10.20
C ALA A 571 19.45 4.80 11.67
N LEU A 572 18.40 4.48 12.43
CA LEU A 572 18.31 4.78 13.87
C LEU A 572 19.42 4.09 14.67
N ASP A 573 19.70 2.82 14.38
CA ASP A 573 20.75 2.01 15.03
C ASP A 573 22.17 2.60 14.88
N VAL A 574 22.47 3.20 13.72
CA VAL A 574 23.73 3.90 13.45
C VAL A 574 23.73 5.35 13.96
N GLY A 575 22.57 5.84 14.45
CA GLY A 575 22.42 7.13 15.15
C GLY A 575 21.62 8.20 14.40
N ALA A 576 21.04 7.90 13.23
CA ALA A 576 20.27 8.84 12.42
C ALA A 576 18.75 8.65 12.62
N MET A 577 18.15 9.43 13.54
CA MET A 577 16.73 9.31 13.87
C MET A 577 15.75 9.96 12.86
N THR A 578 16.18 10.95 12.08
CA THR A 578 15.27 11.72 11.21
C THR A 578 14.60 10.93 10.07
N PRO A 579 15.26 9.99 9.36
CA PRO A 579 14.63 9.28 8.23
C PRO A 579 13.45 8.40 8.66
N LEU A 580 13.47 7.90 9.91
CA LEU A 580 12.40 7.08 10.46
C LEU A 580 11.07 7.85 10.48
N PHE A 581 11.07 9.10 10.93
CA PHE A 581 9.84 9.90 10.97
C PHE A 581 9.32 10.22 9.56
N TRP A 582 10.21 10.58 8.62
CA TRP A 582 9.82 10.87 7.23
C TRP A 582 9.23 9.65 6.53
N MET A 583 9.90 8.50 6.58
CA MET A 583 9.43 7.29 5.90
C MET A 583 8.30 6.58 6.64
N PHE A 584 8.13 6.78 7.96
CA PHE A 584 6.95 6.26 8.66
C PHE A 584 5.68 7.04 8.30
N GLU A 585 5.77 8.32 7.91
CA GLU A 585 4.65 9.05 7.28
C GLU A 585 4.22 8.37 5.96
N GLU A 586 5.19 8.00 5.11
CA GLU A 586 4.91 7.26 3.87
C GLU A 586 4.43 5.83 4.14
N ARG A 587 4.92 5.18 5.20
CA ARG A 587 4.46 3.85 5.64
C ARG A 587 3.02 3.86 6.13
N GLU A 588 2.58 4.93 6.81
CA GLU A 588 1.20 5.09 7.26
C GLU A 588 0.24 5.23 6.08
N LYS A 589 0.65 5.92 4.99
CA LYS A 589 -0.11 5.95 3.72
C LYS A 589 -0.22 4.55 3.11
N LEU A 590 0.85 3.75 3.15
CA LEU A 590 0.79 2.33 2.77
C LEU A 590 -0.15 1.50 3.67
N PHE A 591 -0.26 1.83 4.96
CA PHE A 591 -1.23 1.19 5.86
C PHE A 591 -2.67 1.64 5.60
N GLU A 592 -2.92 2.87 5.14
CA GLU A 592 -4.24 3.27 4.64
C GLU A 592 -4.64 2.46 3.42
N PHE A 593 -3.69 2.17 2.51
CA PHE A 593 -3.94 1.35 1.33
C PHE A 593 -4.28 -0.10 1.70
N THR A 594 -3.56 -0.75 2.61
CA THR A 594 -3.91 -2.11 3.08
C THR A 594 -5.21 -2.13 3.89
N GLU A 595 -5.47 -1.11 4.71
CA GLU A 595 -6.72 -0.94 5.45
C GLU A 595 -7.92 -0.81 4.52
N ARG A 596 -7.82 0.01 3.46
CA ARG A 596 -8.90 0.18 2.49
C ARG A 596 -9.12 -1.07 1.63
N ALA A 597 -8.08 -1.81 1.28
CA ALA A 597 -8.20 -3.03 0.48
C ALA A 597 -8.74 -4.24 1.27
N SER A 598 -8.44 -4.36 2.56
CA SER A 598 -8.74 -5.56 3.38
C SER A 598 -9.68 -5.35 4.57
N GLY A 599 -9.82 -4.11 5.04
CA GLY A 599 -10.43 -3.76 6.33
C GLY A 599 -9.47 -3.82 7.53
N ALA A 600 -8.16 -4.06 7.31
CA ALA A 600 -7.15 -4.11 8.36
C ALA A 600 -5.80 -3.53 7.90
N ARG A 601 -5.15 -2.77 8.79
CA ARG A 601 -3.86 -2.12 8.51
C ARG A 601 -2.71 -3.10 8.28
N MET A 602 -2.52 -4.06 9.20
CA MET A 602 -1.41 -5.03 9.14
C MET A 602 -1.89 -6.41 8.66
N HIS A 603 -2.47 -7.24 9.54
CA HIS A 603 -2.87 -8.61 9.20
C HIS A 603 -4.13 -8.60 8.32
N ALA A 604 -3.95 -8.79 7.01
CA ALA A 604 -4.96 -8.48 6.00
C ALA A 604 -5.90 -9.65 5.65
N ASN A 605 -5.42 -10.91 5.71
CA ASN A 605 -6.18 -12.09 5.28
C ASN A 605 -6.78 -11.91 3.86
N TYR A 606 -5.97 -11.38 2.93
CA TYR A 606 -6.40 -10.83 1.64
C TYR A 606 -6.06 -11.74 0.46
N VAL A 607 -4.81 -12.19 0.32
CA VAL A 607 -4.45 -13.25 -0.64
C VAL A 607 -4.92 -14.60 -0.08
N ARG A 608 -5.55 -15.43 -0.92
CA ARG A 608 -6.12 -16.73 -0.49
C ARG A 608 -5.95 -17.81 -1.56
N PRO A 609 -5.96 -19.10 -1.20
CA PRO A 609 -6.04 -20.18 -2.18
C PRO A 609 -7.22 -19.97 -3.14
N GLY A 610 -6.95 -19.89 -4.43
CA GLY A 610 -7.94 -19.57 -5.46
C GLY A 610 -8.10 -18.07 -5.76
N GLY A 611 -7.12 -17.23 -5.40
CA GLY A 611 -7.07 -15.81 -5.78
C GLY A 611 -7.04 -14.83 -4.60
N VAL A 612 -8.02 -13.93 -4.53
CA VAL A 612 -8.05 -12.81 -3.58
C VAL A 612 -9.41 -12.69 -2.89
N ALA A 613 -9.43 -12.24 -1.64
CA ALA A 613 -10.60 -12.20 -0.77
C ALA A 613 -11.73 -11.29 -1.28
N TRP A 614 -11.39 -10.10 -1.80
CA TRP A 614 -12.31 -9.07 -2.28
C TRP A 614 -11.68 -8.25 -3.42
N ASP A 615 -12.51 -7.66 -4.29
CA ASP A 615 -12.05 -6.65 -5.26
C ASP A 615 -11.57 -5.38 -4.56
N LEU A 616 -10.73 -4.58 -5.22
CA LEU A 616 -10.25 -3.30 -4.70
C LEU A 616 -11.40 -2.26 -4.65
N PRO A 617 -11.42 -1.36 -3.65
CA PRO A 617 -12.40 -0.28 -3.61
C PRO A 617 -12.10 0.78 -4.66
N LEU A 618 -13.15 1.41 -5.19
CA LEU A 618 -13.05 2.46 -6.20
C LEU A 618 -12.19 3.64 -5.71
N GLY A 619 -11.35 4.20 -6.59
CA GLY A 619 -10.43 5.29 -6.30
C GLY A 619 -9.11 4.86 -5.62
N TRP A 620 -9.06 3.68 -4.99
CA TRP A 620 -7.82 3.14 -4.40
C TRP A 620 -6.67 3.04 -5.41
N MET A 621 -7.01 2.71 -6.66
CA MET A 621 -6.07 2.71 -7.76
C MET A 621 -5.46 4.10 -7.93
N ASP A 622 -6.24 5.13 -8.20
CA ASP A 622 -5.73 6.50 -8.29
C ASP A 622 -4.87 6.85 -7.07
N ASP A 623 -5.32 6.47 -5.87
CA ASP A 623 -4.70 6.73 -4.58
C ASP A 623 -3.28 6.16 -4.38
N VAL A 624 -2.86 5.11 -5.11
CA VAL A 624 -1.47 4.65 -5.03
C VAL A 624 -0.51 5.38 -6.01
N TYR A 625 -0.95 6.08 -7.08
CA TYR A 625 -0.01 6.59 -8.12
C TYR A 625 0.60 7.91 -7.74
N ASP A 626 -0.14 8.76 -7.04
CA ASP A 626 0.45 9.97 -6.51
C ASP A 626 1.40 9.64 -5.39
N TRP A 627 1.11 8.62 -4.58
CA TRP A 627 2.10 8.07 -3.67
C TRP A 627 3.33 7.58 -4.46
N CYS A 628 3.18 6.63 -5.38
CA CYS A 628 4.27 6.07 -6.20
C CYS A 628 4.99 7.05 -7.18
N VAL A 629 4.70 8.36 -7.21
CA VAL A 629 5.55 9.39 -7.86
C VAL A 629 5.91 10.57 -6.93
N LYS A 630 5.21 10.79 -5.81
CA LYS A 630 5.77 11.56 -4.68
C LYS A 630 6.89 10.76 -3.96
N PHE A 631 6.80 9.43 -3.96
CA PHE A 631 7.72 8.55 -3.23
C PHE A 631 9.17 8.51 -3.78
N PRO A 632 9.45 8.58 -5.10
CA PRO A 632 10.80 8.86 -5.61
C PRO A 632 11.47 10.06 -4.92
N GLU A 633 10.78 11.19 -4.80
CA GLU A 633 11.31 12.40 -4.15
C GLU A 633 11.68 12.10 -2.68
N ARG A 634 10.87 11.29 -1.98
CA ARG A 634 11.17 10.81 -0.61
C ARG A 634 12.34 9.82 -0.53
N ILE A 635 12.46 8.91 -1.50
CA ILE A 635 13.63 8.01 -1.59
C ILE A 635 14.89 8.85 -1.78
N ASP A 636 14.84 9.85 -2.65
CA ASP A 636 15.98 10.70 -2.97
C ASP A 636 16.35 11.64 -1.79
N GLU A 637 15.37 12.15 -1.03
CA GLU A 637 15.59 12.85 0.26
C GLU A 637 16.30 11.96 1.30
N LEU A 638 15.98 10.66 1.36
CA LEU A 638 16.63 9.71 2.25
C LEU A 638 18.02 9.29 1.73
N ASP A 639 18.18 9.18 0.41
CA ASP A 639 19.45 8.91 -0.26
C ASP A 639 20.46 10.02 0.07
N ASP A 640 20.10 11.29 -0.17
CA ASP A 640 20.91 12.48 0.13
C ASP A 640 21.34 12.58 1.60
N MET A 641 20.53 12.07 2.54
CA MET A 641 20.83 12.09 3.98
C MET A 641 21.77 10.94 4.40
N LEU A 642 21.73 9.80 3.71
CA LEU A 642 22.45 8.58 4.11
C LEU A 642 23.62 8.20 3.21
N THR A 643 23.49 8.13 1.88
CA THR A 643 24.59 7.58 1.04
C THR A 643 25.83 8.44 1.05
N GLU A 644 25.75 9.77 0.94
CA GLU A 644 26.94 10.64 0.99
C GLU A 644 27.51 10.83 2.40
N ASN A 645 26.75 10.48 3.44
CA ASN A 645 27.07 10.78 4.83
C ASN A 645 28.31 10.00 5.33
N ARG A 646 29.33 10.75 5.76
CA ARG A 646 30.61 10.20 6.24
C ARG A 646 30.46 9.29 7.44
N ILE A 647 29.51 9.56 8.35
CA ILE A 647 29.27 8.75 9.54
C ILE A 647 28.63 7.41 9.14
N TRP A 648 27.67 7.44 8.23
CA TRP A 648 27.02 6.24 7.67
C TRP A 648 28.04 5.34 6.98
N LYS A 649 28.84 5.90 6.05
CA LYS A 649 29.91 5.18 5.37
C LYS A 649 30.89 4.53 6.36
N ALA A 650 31.38 5.30 7.34
CA ALA A 650 32.35 4.84 8.34
C ALA A 650 31.81 3.76 9.32
N ARG A 651 30.51 3.47 9.31
CA ARG A 651 29.87 2.43 10.14
C ARG A 651 29.22 1.29 9.34
N THR A 652 29.34 1.30 8.01
CA THR A 652 28.68 0.32 7.13
C THR A 652 29.56 -0.23 5.99
N ILE A 653 30.61 0.50 5.58
CA ILE A 653 31.63 0.01 4.64
C ILE A 653 32.62 -0.87 5.41
N ASP A 654 33.05 -1.98 4.78
CA ASP A 654 33.92 -3.02 5.34
C ASP A 654 33.39 -3.71 6.62
N VAL A 655 32.14 -3.42 7.02
CA VAL A 655 31.46 -4.04 8.17
C VAL A 655 30.63 -5.24 7.73
N GLY A 656 30.80 -6.36 8.44
CA GLY A 656 29.97 -7.57 8.31
C GLY A 656 30.06 -8.23 6.95
N ILE A 657 31.23 -8.21 6.32
CA ILE A 657 31.52 -8.74 4.97
C ILE A 657 31.12 -10.22 4.87
N VAL A 658 30.50 -10.62 3.76
CA VAL A 658 30.13 -12.03 3.48
C VAL A 658 30.54 -12.37 2.05
N SER A 659 31.36 -13.43 1.88
CA SER A 659 31.81 -13.88 0.56
C SER A 659 30.67 -14.56 -0.23
N ALA A 660 30.79 -14.58 -1.56
CA ALA A 660 29.87 -15.29 -2.43
C ALA A 660 29.82 -16.81 -2.11
N GLY A 661 30.97 -17.42 -1.81
CA GLY A 661 31.05 -18.84 -1.46
C GLY A 661 30.35 -19.14 -0.13
N ASP A 662 30.60 -18.31 0.88
CA ASP A 662 30.01 -18.47 2.21
C ASP A 662 28.50 -18.23 2.21
N ALA A 663 28.03 -17.22 1.47
CA ALA A 663 26.59 -16.97 1.30
C ALA A 663 25.86 -18.22 0.76
N LEU A 664 26.45 -18.93 -0.21
CA LEU A 664 25.88 -20.19 -0.73
C LEU A 664 26.02 -21.34 0.26
N ASN A 665 27.20 -21.54 0.85
CA ASN A 665 27.47 -22.60 1.84
C ASN A 665 26.55 -22.51 3.06
N TRP A 666 26.20 -21.30 3.48
CA TRP A 666 25.32 -21.02 4.61
C TRP A 666 23.84 -21.00 4.22
N GLY A 667 23.50 -21.11 2.94
CA GLY A 667 22.11 -21.12 2.45
C GLY A 667 21.41 -19.76 2.56
N PHE A 668 22.17 -18.65 2.57
CA PHE A 668 21.63 -17.29 2.51
C PHE A 668 20.88 -17.07 1.20
N THR A 669 19.95 -16.12 1.23
CA THR A 669 19.09 -15.75 0.09
C THR A 669 18.78 -14.25 0.11
N GLY A 670 18.18 -13.73 -0.96
CA GLY A 670 17.77 -12.33 -1.06
C GLY A 670 18.93 -11.34 -1.12
N VAL A 671 18.74 -10.20 -0.45
CA VAL A 671 19.71 -9.09 -0.37
C VAL A 671 21.09 -9.56 0.13
N MET A 672 21.16 -10.58 0.98
CA MET A 672 22.43 -11.15 1.47
C MET A 672 23.27 -11.83 0.38
N VAL A 673 22.62 -12.34 -0.67
CA VAL A 673 23.25 -13.01 -1.83
C VAL A 673 23.51 -12.00 -2.95
N ARG A 674 22.58 -11.05 -3.15
CA ARG A 674 22.76 -9.94 -4.11
C ARG A 674 23.90 -9.01 -3.70
N GLY A 675 24.03 -8.70 -2.40
CA GLY A 675 25.10 -7.85 -1.88
C GLY A 675 26.50 -8.44 -2.06
N SER A 676 26.66 -9.77 -2.02
CA SER A 676 27.93 -10.48 -2.22
C SER A 676 28.25 -10.81 -3.68
N GLY A 677 27.56 -10.19 -4.64
CA GLY A 677 27.86 -10.27 -6.07
C GLY A 677 27.13 -11.37 -6.85
N ILE A 678 26.29 -12.19 -6.20
CA ILE A 678 25.58 -13.28 -6.85
C ILE A 678 24.26 -12.78 -7.45
N LYS A 679 24.08 -13.01 -8.76
CA LYS A 679 22.89 -12.60 -9.51
C LYS A 679 21.72 -13.57 -9.32
N TRP A 680 21.10 -13.55 -8.13
CA TRP A 680 19.98 -14.43 -7.79
C TRP A 680 18.74 -13.66 -7.28
N ASP A 681 17.61 -13.89 -7.93
CA ASP A 681 16.26 -13.44 -7.55
C ASP A 681 15.25 -14.45 -8.11
N ILE A 682 14.40 -15.01 -7.25
CA ILE A 682 13.42 -16.04 -7.63
C ILE A 682 12.41 -15.50 -8.65
N ARG A 683 12.08 -14.20 -8.63
CA ARG A 683 11.15 -13.56 -9.58
C ARG A 683 11.64 -13.61 -11.02
N LYS A 684 12.95 -13.71 -11.25
CA LYS A 684 13.56 -13.91 -12.58
C LYS A 684 13.90 -15.37 -12.87
N ALA A 685 14.43 -16.10 -11.88
CA ALA A 685 14.89 -17.48 -12.08
C ALA A 685 13.75 -18.52 -12.14
N GLN A 686 12.68 -18.30 -11.38
CA GLN A 686 11.47 -19.13 -11.33
C GLN A 686 10.22 -18.23 -11.21
N PRO A 687 9.87 -17.48 -12.27
CA PRO A 687 8.79 -16.49 -12.22
C PRO A 687 7.45 -17.13 -11.82
N TYR A 688 6.83 -16.56 -10.79
CA TYR A 688 5.48 -16.89 -10.32
C TYR A 688 4.49 -15.76 -10.63
N ASP A 689 3.19 -16.04 -10.47
CA ASP A 689 2.06 -15.18 -10.86
C ASP A 689 2.12 -14.70 -12.33
N ALA A 690 2.71 -13.52 -12.55
CA ALA A 690 3.06 -12.96 -13.86
C ALA A 690 4.34 -12.08 -13.80
N TYR A 691 5.27 -12.33 -12.87
CA TYR A 691 6.59 -11.65 -12.87
C TYR A 691 7.39 -11.89 -14.16
N GLY A 692 7.06 -12.94 -14.93
CA GLY A 692 7.60 -13.20 -16.27
C GLY A 692 7.05 -12.29 -17.38
N GLU A 693 6.01 -11.50 -17.11
CA GLU A 693 5.45 -10.50 -18.04
C GLU A 693 5.96 -9.08 -17.75
N LEU A 694 6.90 -8.91 -16.79
CA LEU A 694 7.31 -7.62 -16.24
C LEU A 694 8.80 -7.31 -16.40
N GLU A 695 9.10 -6.09 -16.83
CA GLU A 695 10.45 -5.62 -17.13
C GLU A 695 11.04 -4.88 -15.92
N PHE A 696 12.03 -5.48 -15.28
CA PHE A 696 12.72 -4.91 -14.11
C PHE A 696 14.13 -5.47 -14.04
N ASP A 697 15.03 -4.71 -13.44
CA ASP A 697 16.41 -5.13 -13.18
C ASP A 697 16.58 -5.56 -11.73
N VAL A 698 17.63 -6.33 -11.46
CA VAL A 698 17.97 -6.85 -10.14
C VAL A 698 19.31 -6.22 -9.71
N PRO A 699 19.35 -5.46 -8.61
CA PRO A 699 20.58 -4.82 -8.14
C PRO A 699 21.53 -5.85 -7.51
N VAL A 700 22.84 -5.62 -7.61
CA VAL A 700 23.88 -6.57 -7.20
C VAL A 700 25.10 -5.80 -6.69
N GLY A 701 25.52 -6.06 -5.46
CA GLY A 701 26.72 -5.49 -4.83
C GLY A 701 28.02 -6.12 -5.34
N GLN A 702 29.15 -5.76 -4.73
CA GLN A 702 30.48 -6.24 -5.14
C GLN A 702 31.35 -6.72 -3.97
N LYS A 703 31.22 -6.12 -2.78
CA LYS A 703 32.01 -6.50 -1.60
C LYS A 703 31.30 -7.49 -0.67
N GLY A 704 29.97 -7.41 -0.58
CA GLY A 704 29.18 -8.13 0.44
C GLY A 704 28.94 -7.36 1.73
N ASP A 705 29.43 -6.12 1.85
CA ASP A 705 29.33 -5.23 3.02
C ASP A 705 27.89 -4.90 3.45
N CYS A 706 27.75 -4.40 4.68
CA CYS A 706 26.52 -3.75 5.15
C CYS A 706 26.08 -2.58 4.25
N TYR A 707 27.01 -1.79 3.71
CA TYR A 707 26.72 -0.69 2.78
C TYR A 707 26.17 -1.18 1.43
N ASP A 708 26.76 -2.22 0.83
CA ASP A 708 26.27 -2.80 -0.44
C ASP A 708 24.84 -3.34 -0.31
N ARG A 709 24.50 -3.96 0.84
CA ARG A 709 23.13 -4.41 1.15
C ARG A 709 22.15 -3.25 1.29
N TYR A 710 22.59 -2.12 1.83
CA TYR A 710 21.78 -0.91 1.91
C TYR A 710 21.51 -0.34 0.51
N LEU A 711 22.53 -0.22 -0.35
CA LEU A 711 22.35 0.19 -1.75
C LEU A 711 21.41 -0.76 -2.51
N CYS A 712 21.58 -2.08 -2.37
CA CYS A 712 20.68 -3.05 -2.98
C CYS A 712 19.22 -2.85 -2.55
N ARG A 713 18.95 -2.47 -1.28
CA ARG A 713 17.59 -2.14 -0.82
C ARG A 713 17.07 -0.81 -1.38
N MET A 714 17.91 0.21 -1.53
CA MET A 714 17.54 1.48 -2.17
C MET A 714 17.16 1.28 -3.64
N GLU A 715 17.97 0.52 -4.38
CA GLU A 715 17.69 0.15 -5.76
C GLU A 715 16.50 -0.82 -5.87
N GLU A 716 16.32 -1.76 -4.94
CA GLU A 716 15.11 -2.58 -4.86
C GLU A 716 13.87 -1.71 -4.61
N MET A 717 13.90 -0.63 -3.82
CA MET A 717 12.75 0.28 -3.70
C MET A 717 12.47 1.01 -5.02
N ARG A 718 13.49 1.50 -5.74
CA ARG A 718 13.32 2.14 -7.06
C ARG A 718 12.78 1.15 -8.11
N GLN A 719 13.25 -0.10 -8.12
CA GLN A 719 12.73 -1.18 -8.99
C GLN A 719 11.35 -1.68 -8.56
N SER A 720 11.04 -1.69 -7.26
CA SER A 720 9.70 -1.98 -6.73
C SER A 720 8.71 -0.94 -7.22
N LEU A 721 9.07 0.35 -7.12
CA LEU A 721 8.29 1.44 -7.69
C LEU A 721 8.12 1.26 -9.20
N HIS A 722 9.18 0.99 -9.97
CA HIS A 722 9.06 0.77 -11.42
C HIS A 722 8.12 -0.41 -11.75
N LEU A 723 8.24 -1.51 -11.01
CA LEU A 723 7.31 -2.64 -11.07
C LEU A 723 5.89 -2.24 -10.70
N VAL A 724 5.68 -1.35 -9.72
CA VAL A 724 4.37 -0.71 -9.54
C VAL A 724 4.01 -0.01 -10.84
N LEU A 725 4.76 1.02 -11.28
CA LEU A 725 4.48 1.89 -12.43
C LEU A 725 4.05 1.13 -13.71
N GLN A 726 4.52 -0.09 -13.94
CA GLN A 726 4.13 -0.91 -15.07
C GLN A 726 2.70 -1.45 -14.99
N CYS A 727 2.38 -2.25 -13.98
CA CYS A 727 1.20 -3.12 -14.05
C CYS A 727 -0.12 -2.51 -13.56
N LEU A 728 -0.13 -1.19 -13.48
CA LEU A 728 -1.28 -0.29 -13.51
C LEU A 728 -1.66 0.16 -14.92
N ASN A 729 -0.67 0.58 -15.71
CA ASN A 729 -0.91 0.88 -17.13
C ASN A 729 -1.41 -0.39 -17.83
N ASN A 730 -1.01 -1.54 -17.31
CA ASN A 730 -1.49 -2.85 -17.68
C ASN A 730 -2.54 -3.40 -16.68
N MET A 731 -3.46 -2.59 -16.10
CA MET A 731 -4.58 -3.08 -15.26
C MET A 731 -5.96 -3.14 -15.98
N PRO A 732 -6.26 -4.28 -16.62
CA PRO A 732 -7.58 -4.93 -16.78
C PRO A 732 -8.64 -4.96 -15.64
N ALA A 733 -9.65 -5.83 -15.78
CA ALA A 733 -10.86 -5.97 -14.93
C ALA A 733 -11.33 -7.45 -14.78
N GLY A 734 -12.55 -7.80 -14.34
CA GLY A 734 -13.00 -9.23 -14.26
C GLY A 734 -13.21 -9.81 -12.87
N ASP A 735 -13.21 -11.14 -12.77
CA ASP A 735 -13.45 -11.84 -11.51
C ASP A 735 -12.20 -12.22 -10.72
N VAL A 736 -12.30 -11.99 -9.42
CA VAL A 736 -11.21 -11.91 -8.43
C VAL A 736 -10.79 -13.29 -7.88
N LYS A 737 -11.47 -14.34 -8.33
CA LYS A 737 -11.66 -15.61 -7.64
C LYS A 737 -11.91 -16.70 -8.67
N VAL A 738 -11.30 -17.87 -8.50
CA VAL A 738 -11.59 -19.04 -9.35
C VAL A 738 -13.09 -19.34 -9.28
N ASP A 739 -13.71 -19.62 -10.43
CA ASP A 739 -15.17 -19.86 -10.55
C ASP A 739 -15.64 -21.13 -9.80
N ASP A 740 -14.72 -22.03 -9.43
CA ASP A 740 -14.99 -23.25 -8.67
C ASP A 740 -15.45 -22.97 -7.21
N HIS A 741 -16.78 -22.90 -7.03
CA HIS A 741 -17.42 -22.69 -5.73
C HIS A 741 -17.14 -23.77 -4.67
N LYS A 742 -16.47 -24.88 -5.03
CA LYS A 742 -15.97 -25.90 -4.09
C LYS A 742 -14.74 -25.45 -3.31
N ILE A 743 -14.00 -24.47 -3.84
CA ILE A 743 -12.66 -24.06 -3.39
C ILE A 743 -12.64 -22.58 -3.01
N VAL A 744 -13.54 -21.77 -3.59
CA VAL A 744 -13.73 -20.35 -3.24
C VAL A 744 -15.20 -20.09 -2.89
N PRO A 745 -15.54 -19.36 -1.81
CA PRO A 745 -16.93 -19.15 -1.44
C PRO A 745 -17.66 -18.23 -2.44
N PRO A 746 -18.89 -18.57 -2.88
CA PRO A 746 -19.65 -17.82 -3.88
C PRO A 746 -20.06 -16.42 -3.40
N LYS A 747 -20.48 -15.55 -4.32
CA LYS A 747 -20.81 -14.15 -3.96
C LYS A 747 -22.06 -14.11 -3.09
N ARG A 748 -22.11 -13.12 -2.18
CA ARG A 748 -23.21 -12.95 -1.20
C ARG A 748 -24.59 -12.72 -1.81
N ALA A 749 -24.67 -12.39 -3.10
CA ALA A 749 -25.94 -12.34 -3.86
C ALA A 749 -26.37 -13.76 -4.28
N GLU A 750 -25.51 -14.48 -5.01
CA GLU A 750 -25.75 -15.84 -5.48
C GLU A 750 -26.15 -16.79 -4.35
N MET A 751 -25.40 -16.79 -3.25
CA MET A 751 -25.65 -17.61 -2.05
C MET A 751 -27.05 -17.41 -1.44
N LYS A 752 -27.70 -16.26 -1.66
CA LYS A 752 -29.07 -15.98 -1.20
C LYS A 752 -30.15 -16.33 -2.24
N SER A 753 -29.77 -16.55 -3.49
CA SER A 753 -30.68 -16.85 -4.60
C SER A 753 -30.66 -18.29 -5.08
N SER A 754 -29.54 -19.01 -4.94
CA SER A 754 -29.39 -20.40 -5.41
C SER A 754 -28.98 -21.36 -4.29
N MET A 755 -29.67 -22.50 -4.25
CA MET A 755 -29.45 -23.52 -3.22
C MET A 755 -28.06 -24.14 -3.29
N GLU A 756 -27.50 -24.30 -4.49
CA GLU A 756 -26.16 -24.87 -4.72
C GLU A 756 -25.07 -23.95 -4.15
N ALA A 757 -25.18 -22.63 -4.35
CA ALA A 757 -24.26 -21.67 -3.75
C ALA A 757 -24.37 -21.63 -2.21
N LEU A 758 -25.58 -21.82 -1.66
CA LEU A 758 -25.77 -21.94 -0.21
C LEU A 758 -25.13 -23.21 0.36
N ILE A 759 -25.28 -24.36 -0.32
CA ILE A 759 -24.64 -25.64 0.06
C ILE A 759 -23.11 -25.51 0.00
N HIS A 760 -22.57 -24.96 -1.08
CA HIS A 760 -21.13 -24.75 -1.24
C HIS A 760 -20.57 -23.78 -0.19
N HIS A 761 -21.26 -22.66 0.08
CA HIS A 761 -20.90 -21.73 1.15
C HIS A 761 -20.92 -22.41 2.53
N PHE A 762 -21.92 -23.26 2.82
CA PHE A 762 -21.99 -23.97 4.10
C PHE A 762 -20.81 -24.92 4.29
N ILE A 763 -20.59 -25.85 3.35
CA ILE A 763 -19.52 -26.85 3.42
C ILE A 763 -18.13 -26.19 3.48
N PHE A 764 -17.91 -25.13 2.70
CA PHE A 764 -16.64 -24.39 2.68
C PHE A 764 -16.28 -23.79 4.06
N PHE A 765 -17.26 -23.36 4.85
CA PHE A 765 -17.03 -22.78 6.18
C PHE A 765 -17.10 -23.80 7.33
N THR A 766 -17.74 -24.97 7.18
CA THR A 766 -17.72 -26.03 8.22
C THR A 766 -16.51 -26.96 8.07
N ASP A 767 -16.35 -27.55 6.89
CA ASP A 767 -15.41 -28.65 6.64
C ASP A 767 -14.15 -28.15 5.90
N GLY A 768 -14.31 -27.12 5.06
CA GLY A 768 -13.27 -26.63 4.16
C GLY A 768 -13.14 -27.46 2.87
N PHE A 769 -12.34 -26.96 1.92
CA PHE A 769 -12.01 -27.71 0.71
C PHE A 769 -10.99 -28.83 1.02
N GLN A 770 -11.12 -29.96 0.34
CA GLN A 770 -10.16 -31.07 0.39
C GLN A 770 -9.02 -30.81 -0.59
N VAL A 771 -7.78 -31.07 -0.18
CA VAL A 771 -6.59 -30.93 -1.04
C VAL A 771 -6.06 -32.33 -1.39
N PRO A 772 -5.78 -32.64 -2.67
CA PRO A 772 -5.23 -33.93 -3.08
C PRO A 772 -3.99 -34.37 -2.28
N PRO A 773 -3.81 -35.68 -2.04
CA PRO A 773 -2.64 -36.16 -1.31
C PRO A 773 -1.35 -35.91 -2.09
N GLY A 774 -0.37 -35.29 -1.44
CA GLY A 774 0.87 -34.87 -2.09
C GLY A 774 1.74 -33.98 -1.21
N ALA A 775 2.95 -33.68 -1.68
CA ALA A 775 3.89 -32.77 -1.03
C ALA A 775 4.45 -31.75 -2.03
N THR A 776 4.54 -30.48 -1.62
CA THR A 776 5.06 -29.39 -2.45
C THR A 776 5.92 -28.44 -1.62
N TYR A 777 7.06 -28.03 -2.18
CA TYR A 777 7.79 -26.85 -1.76
C TYR A 777 7.50 -25.69 -2.72
N VAL A 778 7.18 -24.52 -2.17
CA VAL A 778 7.08 -23.28 -2.95
C VAL A 778 7.94 -22.19 -2.30
N PRO A 779 9.03 -21.78 -2.96
CA PRO A 779 9.77 -20.58 -2.62
C PRO A 779 9.16 -19.36 -3.29
N ILE A 780 9.21 -18.21 -2.61
CA ILE A 780 8.96 -16.87 -3.17
C ILE A 780 10.10 -15.93 -2.78
N GLU A 781 10.25 -14.83 -3.51
CA GLU A 781 11.16 -13.74 -3.15
C GLU A 781 10.44 -12.76 -2.19
N ALA A 782 10.46 -13.05 -0.89
CA ALA A 782 10.06 -12.07 0.12
C ALA A 782 11.09 -10.92 0.20
N PRO A 783 10.79 -9.77 0.83
CA PRO A 783 11.69 -8.62 0.88
C PRO A 783 13.03 -8.89 1.58
N LYS A 784 13.09 -9.95 2.40
CA LYS A 784 14.28 -10.44 3.12
C LYS A 784 15.03 -11.54 2.35
N GLY A 785 14.39 -12.19 1.38
CA GLY A 785 14.95 -13.29 0.59
C GLY A 785 13.95 -14.43 0.38
N GLU A 786 14.46 -15.65 0.20
CA GLU A 786 13.63 -16.82 -0.05
C GLU A 786 12.79 -17.18 1.18
N PHE A 787 11.49 -16.92 1.11
CA PHE A 787 10.51 -17.46 2.04
C PHE A 787 9.90 -18.71 1.40
N GLY A 788 10.09 -19.87 2.03
CA GLY A 788 9.72 -21.17 1.47
C GLY A 788 8.68 -21.89 2.30
N VAL A 789 7.56 -22.29 1.69
CA VAL A 789 6.53 -23.08 2.36
C VAL A 789 6.55 -24.52 1.82
N TYR A 790 6.73 -25.48 2.72
CA TYR A 790 6.63 -26.91 2.45
C TYR A 790 5.32 -27.45 3.04
N LEU A 791 4.39 -27.86 2.17
CA LEU A 791 3.11 -28.46 2.56
C LEU A 791 3.10 -29.95 2.23
N VAL A 792 2.57 -30.74 3.16
CA VAL A 792 2.19 -32.14 2.98
C VAL A 792 0.69 -32.26 3.23
N ALA A 793 -0.03 -32.85 2.28
CA ALA A 793 -1.47 -33.07 2.32
C ALA A 793 -1.80 -34.57 2.22
N ASP A 794 -2.81 -35.00 2.97
CA ASP A 794 -3.24 -36.41 3.09
C ASP A 794 -4.55 -36.72 2.33
N GLY A 795 -5.04 -35.79 1.50
CA GLY A 795 -6.39 -35.88 0.91
C GLY A 795 -7.50 -35.26 1.77
N THR A 796 -7.18 -34.73 2.96
CA THR A 796 -8.14 -34.10 3.87
C THR A 796 -8.22 -32.58 3.67
N SER A 797 -9.15 -31.92 4.38
CA SER A 797 -9.25 -30.45 4.40
C SER A 797 -8.28 -29.75 5.37
N LYS A 798 -7.36 -30.51 5.97
CA LYS A 798 -6.27 -30.01 6.84
C LYS A 798 -4.90 -30.37 6.24
N PRO A 799 -3.86 -29.52 6.43
CA PRO A 799 -2.49 -29.90 6.13
C PRO A 799 -2.02 -30.95 7.14
N TYR A 800 -1.39 -32.03 6.66
CA TYR A 800 -0.77 -33.04 7.53
C TYR A 800 0.50 -32.50 8.17
N ARG A 801 1.32 -31.81 7.38
CA ARG A 801 2.44 -31.00 7.87
C ARG A 801 2.56 -29.72 7.07
N CYS A 802 2.86 -28.63 7.77
CA CYS A 802 3.38 -27.40 7.20
C CYS A 802 4.76 -27.15 7.83
N PHE A 803 5.79 -26.98 7.02
CA PHE A 803 7.12 -26.52 7.44
C PHE A 803 7.47 -25.22 6.70
N ILE A 804 8.07 -24.25 7.37
CA ILE A 804 8.31 -22.92 6.79
C ILE A 804 9.78 -22.50 6.92
N ARG A 805 10.47 -22.39 5.77
CA ARG A 805 11.84 -21.86 5.66
C ARG A 805 11.81 -20.34 5.77
N ALA A 806 12.40 -19.84 6.86
CA ALA A 806 12.66 -18.43 7.08
C ALA A 806 13.96 -17.99 6.38
N PRO A 807 14.03 -16.82 5.72
CA PRO A 807 15.30 -16.15 5.48
C PRO A 807 15.99 -15.75 6.81
N GLY A 808 15.29 -15.07 7.72
CA GLY A 808 15.87 -14.50 8.94
C GLY A 808 16.46 -15.53 9.92
N PHE A 809 15.93 -16.76 9.97
CA PHE A 809 16.51 -17.84 10.79
C PHE A 809 17.90 -18.25 10.28
N VAL A 810 18.04 -18.40 8.96
CA VAL A 810 19.31 -18.80 8.34
C VAL A 810 20.32 -17.67 8.48
N HIS A 811 19.92 -16.43 8.23
CA HIS A 811 20.74 -15.23 8.45
C HIS A 811 21.27 -15.15 9.90
N LEU A 812 20.39 -15.30 10.90
CA LEU A 812 20.77 -15.25 12.32
C LEU A 812 21.63 -16.44 12.76
N SER A 813 21.45 -17.62 12.16
CA SER A 813 22.24 -18.82 12.50
C SER A 813 23.75 -18.64 12.31
N LYS A 814 24.16 -17.75 11.39
CA LYS A 814 25.55 -17.44 11.06
C LYS A 814 26.04 -16.08 11.55
N MET A 815 25.26 -15.41 12.38
CA MET A 815 25.64 -14.13 13.01
C MET A 815 27.01 -14.18 13.72
N HIS A 816 27.39 -15.32 14.31
CA HIS A 816 28.73 -15.51 14.90
C HIS A 816 29.86 -15.28 13.90
N GLU A 817 29.69 -15.72 12.66
CA GLU A 817 30.74 -15.70 11.64
C GLU A 817 30.79 -14.33 10.95
N ILE A 818 29.65 -13.64 10.81
CA ILE A 818 29.59 -12.25 10.33
C ILE A 818 30.19 -11.26 11.36
N CYS A 819 29.99 -11.50 12.66
CA CYS A 819 30.45 -10.62 13.75
C CYS A 819 31.77 -11.06 14.39
N TYR A 820 32.52 -11.97 13.77
CA TYR A 820 33.82 -12.40 14.28
C TYR A 820 34.86 -11.29 14.08
N MET A 821 35.61 -10.95 15.13
CA MET A 821 36.57 -9.82 15.17
C MET A 821 35.96 -8.41 14.94
N SER A 822 34.63 -8.27 14.88
CA SER A 822 33.99 -6.94 14.80
C SER A 822 33.89 -6.28 16.19
N LEU A 823 33.73 -4.96 16.24
CA LEU A 823 33.46 -4.25 17.49
C LEU A 823 32.01 -4.49 17.96
N ILE A 824 31.77 -4.33 19.26
CA ILE A 824 30.42 -4.36 19.87
C ILE A 824 29.48 -3.34 19.21
N ALA A 825 30.00 -2.19 18.78
CA ALA A 825 29.22 -1.16 18.11
C ALA A 825 28.72 -1.61 16.73
N ASP A 826 29.46 -2.46 16.02
CA ASP A 826 29.18 -2.84 14.63
C ASP A 826 28.25 -4.05 14.53
N LEU A 827 28.20 -4.87 15.58
CA LEU A 827 27.16 -5.89 15.79
C LEU A 827 25.74 -5.33 15.59
N VAL A 828 25.51 -4.08 16.03
CA VAL A 828 24.22 -3.39 15.91
C VAL A 828 23.91 -3.02 14.45
N ALA A 829 24.89 -2.55 13.68
CA ALA A 829 24.74 -2.34 12.24
C ALA A 829 24.48 -3.66 11.51
N VAL A 830 25.22 -4.73 11.87
CA VAL A 830 24.98 -6.08 11.32
C VAL A 830 23.53 -6.52 11.56
N ILE A 831 23.01 -6.42 12.80
CA ILE A 831 21.61 -6.75 13.13
C ILE A 831 20.63 -6.01 12.20
N GLY A 832 20.78 -4.69 12.06
CA GLY A 832 19.93 -3.89 11.18
C GLY A 832 20.01 -4.33 9.72
N THR A 833 21.19 -4.65 9.18
CA THR A 833 21.30 -5.14 7.80
C THR A 833 20.75 -6.53 7.54
N LEU A 834 20.61 -7.37 8.57
CA LEU A 834 19.96 -8.69 8.47
C LEU A 834 18.42 -8.60 8.47
N ASP A 835 17.82 -7.47 8.86
CA ASP A 835 16.36 -7.21 8.80
C ASP A 835 15.54 -8.31 9.53
N LEU A 836 15.93 -8.59 10.77
CA LEU A 836 15.41 -9.70 11.57
C LEU A 836 14.05 -9.40 12.19
N VAL A 837 13.07 -10.28 11.97
CA VAL A 837 11.77 -10.26 12.66
C VAL A 837 11.54 -11.59 13.40
N PHE A 838 11.59 -11.56 14.72
CA PHE A 838 11.60 -12.77 15.56
C PHE A 838 10.32 -13.63 15.46
N GLY A 839 9.21 -13.05 15.02
CA GLY A 839 7.99 -13.81 14.71
C GLY A 839 8.17 -14.84 13.57
N GLU A 840 9.18 -14.65 12.73
CA GLU A 840 9.53 -15.55 11.61
C GLU A 840 10.77 -16.42 11.92
N VAL A 841 11.54 -16.09 12.97
CA VAL A 841 12.69 -16.87 13.46
C VAL A 841 12.24 -17.96 14.45
N ASP A 842 11.36 -17.61 15.38
CA ASP A 842 11.02 -18.45 16.55
C ASP A 842 9.86 -19.44 16.31
N ARG A 843 9.52 -19.78 15.07
CA ARG A 843 8.19 -20.29 14.68
C ARG A 843 7.65 -21.55 15.39
#